data_AF-A0A928J4Y0-F1
#
_entry.id   AF-A0A928J4Y0-F1
#
_cell.length_a   1.000
_cell.length_b   1.000
_cell.length_c   1.000
_cell.angle_alpha   90.00
_cell.angle_beta   90.00
_cell.angle_gamma   90.00
#
_symmetry.space_group_name_H-M   'P 1'
#
loop_
_entity.id
_entity.type
_entity.pdbx_description
1 polymer ?
#
loop_
_entity_poly.entity_id
_entity_poly.type
_entity_poly.pdbx_seq_one_letter_code
_entity_poly.pdbx_strand_id
1 'polypeptide(L)'
;SDLPADEVAKAKGFTLELMDAAGAQYVDIPAESGLVARAAGGYYIRAALVNIREENIDREFAAVGYVQFEVGDMTFTSYTAYREVRNARSIEQVARLALKEADKYTPAQQAILREFAPTEAAPVIDFYLVAGQSNAAGSSNWNDNIMQLRPEYYEGFSHILYSGSSNQAHRLNTVTKLGYGSAGDTFGPELGMADALSQYYNEETGRYAAIIKYAYGGTNLYDSITGSNAPEGNWLPPSWIEAMGAKDAHLSGGLFRALVNHVENSINEYEAMGFDVNIVAAYWMQGESDTGNHAKDGLYDDIFKCWVGDLRASIVEMTGEERYEQLPILVGEISEYFSGARNNPTSYQNCLDFVKMQREIIGSWENVYVISNGNIPTDDHANDVSHWGYHQALWIGQHLGQTILTELLGQEVVIPEDRIVAELWLDGELIGVYSELAGAINQAPAGSVVKILKDLDMYSNMVIGNRNKFTIDGNGHTLTFKTADGSDNSYHSAIKFFATDVTIKDLFVISTNNAWGSQLFLNSSVTWIGGGFEAQELCFVMNDHGALNIHGGEFTTRGTTNSGFGVIYLGSAKTQTLTITDGTFNAGATGAGSAVIITGSTVNDVITITGGTFIGAPDTDVVIDVNSTSATLNIDSSNITVIGGTTAGIENSGKTVTMG
;
A
#
# COMPACT_ATOMS: atom_id res chain seq x y z
N SER A 1 -43.23 -5.22 -8.38
CA SER A 1 -43.03 -5.47 -9.82
C SER A 1 -42.07 -6.62 -9.89
N ASP A 2 -42.29 -7.65 -10.67
CA ASP A 2 -41.39 -8.80 -10.62
C ASP A 2 -41.20 -9.35 -12.02
N LEU A 3 -40.13 -8.86 -12.66
CA LEU A 3 -39.62 -9.39 -13.92
C LEU A 3 -38.45 -10.31 -13.60
N PRO A 4 -38.22 -11.35 -14.40
CA PRO A 4 -36.91 -12.00 -14.39
C PRO A 4 -35.77 -11.00 -14.59
N ALA A 5 -34.78 -11.02 -13.70
CA ALA A 5 -33.64 -10.10 -13.74
C ALA A 5 -32.90 -10.15 -15.08
N ASP A 6 -32.81 -11.34 -15.70
CA ASP A 6 -32.14 -11.59 -16.97
C ASP A 6 -32.77 -10.87 -18.17
N GLU A 7 -34.07 -10.56 -18.13
CA GLU A 7 -34.75 -9.78 -19.16
C GLU A 7 -34.55 -8.27 -18.97
N VAL A 8 -34.41 -7.80 -17.72
CA VAL A 8 -34.13 -6.38 -17.41
C VAL A 8 -32.68 -6.03 -17.74
N ALA A 9 -31.73 -6.92 -17.47
CA ALA A 9 -30.31 -6.72 -17.75
C ALA A 9 -30.02 -6.52 -19.25
N LYS A 10 -30.74 -7.22 -20.13
CA LYS A 10 -30.61 -7.06 -21.61
C LYS A 10 -31.00 -5.67 -22.11
N ALA A 11 -31.82 -4.93 -21.35
CA ALA A 11 -32.43 -3.67 -21.77
C ALA A 11 -31.64 -2.40 -21.40
N LYS A 12 -30.54 -2.51 -20.65
CA LYS A 12 -29.75 -1.36 -20.12
C LYS A 12 -30.57 -0.31 -19.34
N GLY A 13 -31.63 -0.75 -18.65
CA GLY A 13 -32.46 0.12 -17.80
C GLY A 13 -33.87 -0.42 -17.62
N PHE A 14 -34.60 0.15 -16.64
CA PHE A 14 -35.98 -0.21 -16.34
C PHE A 14 -36.93 0.90 -16.83
N THR A 15 -37.78 0.62 -17.83
CA THR A 15 -38.80 1.57 -18.33
C THR A 15 -40.11 0.84 -18.64
N LEU A 16 -41.26 1.49 -18.42
CA LEU A 16 -42.60 0.94 -18.71
C LEU A 16 -42.74 0.51 -20.18
N GLU A 17 -42.24 1.32 -21.12
CA GLU A 17 -42.26 1.00 -22.57
C GLU A 17 -41.50 -0.30 -22.91
N LEU A 18 -40.40 -0.59 -22.22
CA LEU A 18 -39.65 -1.84 -22.39
C LEU A 18 -40.40 -3.04 -21.78
N MET A 19 -41.12 -2.84 -20.66
CA MET A 19 -41.94 -3.90 -20.05
C MET A 19 -43.09 -4.31 -20.98
N ASP A 20 -43.75 -3.32 -21.58
CA ASP A 20 -44.81 -3.54 -22.58
C ASP A 20 -44.26 -4.23 -23.84
N ALA A 21 -43.07 -3.84 -24.30
CA ALA A 21 -42.43 -4.40 -25.49
C ALA A 21 -41.93 -5.85 -25.29
N ALA A 22 -41.55 -6.23 -24.06
CA ALA A 22 -41.10 -7.58 -23.72
C ALA A 22 -42.26 -8.59 -23.58
N GLY A 23 -43.53 -8.15 -23.64
CA GLY A 23 -44.69 -9.02 -23.47
C GLY A 23 -44.79 -9.65 -22.07
N ALA A 24 -44.09 -9.09 -21.09
CA ALA A 24 -43.96 -9.65 -19.76
C ALA A 24 -45.13 -9.23 -18.86
N GLN A 25 -45.65 -10.19 -18.09
CA GLN A 25 -46.68 -9.95 -17.07
C GLN A 25 -46.08 -9.15 -15.91
N TYR A 26 -46.26 -7.84 -15.89
CA TYR A 26 -45.96 -7.03 -14.71
C TYR A 26 -47.23 -6.74 -13.93
N VAL A 27 -47.11 -6.73 -12.60
CA VAL A 27 -48.19 -6.33 -11.69
C VAL A 27 -47.82 -4.95 -11.14
N ASP A 28 -48.62 -3.96 -11.50
CA ASP A 28 -48.60 -2.65 -10.86
C ASP A 28 -49.42 -2.73 -9.57
N ILE A 29 -48.80 -2.40 -8.43
CA ILE A 29 -49.43 -2.46 -7.12
C ILE A 29 -49.45 -1.04 -6.55
N PRO A 30 -50.58 -0.33 -6.65
CA PRO A 30 -50.75 0.97 -6.01
C PRO A 30 -50.61 0.82 -4.49
N ALA A 31 -49.76 1.64 -3.87
CA ALA A 31 -49.57 1.61 -2.42
C ALA A 31 -50.74 2.32 -1.71
N GLU A 32 -51.85 1.60 -1.49
CA GLU A 32 -53.00 2.10 -0.72
C GLU A 32 -52.84 1.90 0.81
N SER A 33 -51.98 0.98 1.24
CA SER A 33 -51.73 0.60 2.65
C SER A 33 -50.32 0.04 2.83
N GLY A 34 -49.72 0.17 4.03
CA GLY A 34 -48.40 -0.42 4.32
C GLY A 34 -47.18 0.47 4.04
N LEU A 35 -47.39 1.77 3.83
CA LEU A 35 -46.32 2.77 3.81
C LEU A 35 -45.77 2.98 5.23
N VAL A 36 -44.52 2.57 5.47
CA VAL A 36 -43.84 2.83 6.74
C VAL A 36 -42.80 3.92 6.54
N ALA A 37 -43.01 5.08 7.16
CA ALA A 37 -42.08 6.21 7.08
C ALA A 37 -40.77 5.89 7.82
N ARG A 38 -39.62 6.25 7.22
CA ARG A 38 -38.29 6.17 7.85
C ARG A 38 -37.97 7.43 8.65
N ALA A 39 -37.19 7.27 9.73
CA ALA A 39 -36.73 8.39 10.58
C ALA A 39 -35.85 9.41 9.82
N ALA A 40 -35.09 8.95 8.82
CA ALA A 40 -34.23 9.79 7.97
C ALA A 40 -34.92 10.32 6.68
N GLY A 41 -36.24 10.12 6.55
CA GLY A 41 -37.00 10.41 5.32
C GLY A 41 -37.11 9.18 4.38
N GLY A 42 -38.23 9.09 3.65
CA GLY A 42 -38.57 7.98 2.75
C GLY A 42 -39.63 7.01 3.31
N TYR A 43 -40.05 6.04 2.49
CA TYR A 43 -41.11 5.06 2.82
C TYR A 43 -40.72 3.63 2.42
N TYR A 44 -41.14 2.64 3.20
CA TYR A 44 -41.16 1.23 2.80
C TYR A 44 -42.51 0.81 2.26
N ILE A 45 -42.52 -0.08 1.27
CA ILE A 45 -43.71 -0.79 0.79
C ILE A 45 -43.45 -2.29 0.95
N ARG A 46 -44.42 -3.03 1.50
CA ARG A 46 -44.39 -4.50 1.58
C ARG A 46 -45.35 -5.08 0.56
N ALA A 47 -44.84 -5.88 -0.37
CA ALA A 47 -45.63 -6.65 -1.32
C ALA A 47 -45.28 -8.14 -1.18
N ALA A 48 -46.25 -9.01 -1.48
CA ALA A 48 -46.05 -10.45 -1.42
C ALA A 48 -46.29 -11.06 -2.80
N LEU A 49 -45.35 -11.89 -3.24
CA LEU A 49 -45.51 -12.75 -4.40
C LEU A 49 -46.20 -14.05 -3.98
N VAL A 50 -47.23 -14.46 -4.73
CA VAL A 50 -48.02 -15.66 -4.45
C VAL A 50 -48.10 -16.53 -5.70
N ASN A 51 -48.26 -17.85 -5.50
CA ASN A 51 -48.40 -18.84 -6.58
C ASN A 51 -47.21 -18.91 -7.57
N ILE A 52 -45.98 -18.69 -7.09
CA ILE A 52 -44.80 -18.93 -7.93
C ILE A 52 -44.65 -20.44 -8.16
N ARG A 53 -44.35 -20.81 -9.40
CA ARG A 53 -44.15 -22.21 -9.79
C ARG A 53 -42.79 -22.70 -9.32
N GLU A 54 -42.71 -24.00 -9.02
CA GLU A 54 -41.51 -24.66 -8.50
C GLU A 54 -40.27 -24.40 -9.38
N GLU A 55 -40.44 -24.42 -10.71
CA GLU A 55 -39.34 -24.17 -11.65
C GLU A 55 -38.78 -22.73 -11.65
N ASN A 56 -39.39 -21.81 -10.90
CA ASN A 56 -38.92 -20.42 -10.75
C ASN A 56 -38.50 -20.07 -9.32
N ILE A 57 -38.38 -21.04 -8.39
CA ILE A 57 -37.97 -20.78 -7.00
C ILE A 57 -36.57 -20.14 -6.97
N ASP A 58 -35.65 -20.64 -7.79
CA ASP A 58 -34.26 -20.19 -7.85
C ASP A 58 -34.07 -19.01 -8.82
N ARG A 59 -35.13 -18.58 -9.50
CA ARG A 59 -35.08 -17.48 -10.47
C ARG A 59 -35.16 -16.14 -9.75
N GLU A 60 -34.25 -15.23 -10.08
CA GLU A 60 -34.28 -13.87 -9.52
C GLU A 60 -35.40 -13.03 -10.15
N PHE A 61 -36.21 -12.42 -9.28
CA PHE A 61 -37.28 -11.50 -9.62
C PHE A 61 -36.91 -10.06 -9.24
N ALA A 62 -37.09 -9.13 -10.17
CA ALA A 62 -36.67 -7.74 -10.09
C ALA A 62 -37.82 -6.78 -9.73
N ALA A 63 -37.66 -6.04 -8.63
CA ALA A 63 -38.59 -5.04 -8.10
C ALA A 63 -38.02 -3.61 -8.07
N VAL A 64 -38.79 -2.65 -8.58
CA VAL A 64 -38.46 -1.21 -8.62
C VAL A 64 -39.60 -0.39 -8.05
N GLY A 65 -39.28 0.56 -7.17
CA GLY A 65 -40.23 1.55 -6.69
C GLY A 65 -40.31 2.74 -7.65
N TYR A 66 -41.49 3.34 -7.79
CA TYR A 66 -41.66 4.58 -8.54
C TYR A 66 -42.69 5.49 -7.87
N VAL A 67 -42.59 6.80 -8.13
CA VAL A 67 -43.59 7.79 -7.75
C VAL A 67 -44.14 8.41 -9.01
N GLN A 68 -45.46 8.44 -9.11
CA GLN A 68 -46.18 9.16 -10.16
C GLN A 68 -46.96 10.31 -9.54
N PHE A 69 -46.86 11.51 -10.13
CA PHE A 69 -47.61 12.68 -9.70
C PHE A 69 -48.01 13.55 -10.89
N GLU A 70 -49.10 14.29 -10.76
CA GLU A 70 -49.65 15.14 -11.82
C GLU A 70 -49.40 16.62 -11.53
N VAL A 71 -49.01 17.38 -12.57
CA VAL A 71 -48.90 18.84 -12.52
C VAL A 71 -49.59 19.42 -13.76
N GLY A 72 -50.81 19.95 -13.57
CA GLY A 72 -51.67 20.35 -14.69
C GLY A 72 -52.15 19.13 -15.46
N ASP A 73 -52.03 19.16 -16.79
CA ASP A 73 -52.40 18.05 -17.68
C ASP A 73 -51.21 17.09 -17.96
N MET A 74 -50.11 17.20 -17.19
CA MET A 74 -48.90 16.40 -17.37
C MET A 74 -48.70 15.44 -16.20
N THR A 75 -48.45 14.17 -16.51
CA THR A 75 -48.07 13.12 -15.56
C THR A 75 -46.56 12.97 -15.52
N PHE A 76 -45.96 13.08 -14.33
CA PHE A 76 -44.54 12.87 -14.09
C PHE A 76 -44.36 11.54 -13.37
N THR A 77 -43.48 10.68 -13.89
CA THR A 77 -43.10 9.41 -13.27
C THR A 77 -41.61 9.41 -13.01
N SER A 78 -41.21 9.12 -11.77
CA SER A 78 -39.81 8.98 -11.36
C SER A 78 -39.59 7.62 -10.72
N TYR A 79 -38.55 6.90 -11.16
CA TYR A 79 -38.21 5.57 -10.68
C TYR A 79 -37.03 5.63 -9.71
N THR A 80 -36.98 4.71 -8.75
CA THR A 80 -35.75 4.43 -8.02
C THR A 80 -34.69 3.90 -8.99
N ALA A 81 -33.42 4.25 -8.77
CA ALA A 81 -32.33 3.69 -9.56
C ALA A 81 -32.33 2.15 -9.44
N TYR A 82 -32.47 1.46 -10.58
CA TYR A 82 -32.39 0.01 -10.61
C TYR A 82 -30.92 -0.42 -10.53
N ARG A 83 -30.60 -1.23 -9.51
CA ARG A 83 -29.36 -1.98 -9.38
C ARG A 83 -29.75 -3.43 -9.18
N GLU A 84 -29.41 -4.29 -10.13
CA GLU A 84 -29.76 -5.72 -10.13
C GLU A 84 -29.56 -6.36 -8.75
N VAL A 85 -28.38 -6.20 -8.16
CA VAL A 85 -28.03 -6.72 -6.82
C VAL A 85 -28.95 -6.25 -5.68
N ARG A 86 -29.55 -5.05 -5.78
CA ARG A 86 -30.46 -4.49 -4.74
C ARG A 86 -31.93 -4.74 -5.03
N ASN A 87 -32.24 -4.98 -6.29
CA ASN A 87 -33.60 -4.98 -6.78
C ASN A 87 -34.05 -6.35 -7.25
N ALA A 88 -33.15 -7.32 -7.43
CA ALA A 88 -33.45 -8.68 -7.85
C ALA A 88 -33.12 -9.69 -6.75
N ARG A 89 -34.06 -10.59 -6.46
CA ARG A 89 -33.85 -11.75 -5.56
C ARG A 89 -34.69 -12.96 -5.97
N SER A 90 -34.20 -14.17 -5.71
CA SER A 90 -34.96 -15.41 -5.82
C SER A 90 -35.80 -15.68 -4.57
N ILE A 91 -36.79 -16.58 -4.67
CA ILE A 91 -37.57 -16.99 -3.49
C ILE A 91 -36.67 -17.69 -2.48
N GLU A 92 -35.72 -18.49 -2.96
CA GLU A 92 -34.74 -19.15 -2.11
C GLU A 92 -33.94 -18.15 -1.28
N GLN A 93 -33.40 -17.10 -1.90
CA GLN A 93 -32.65 -16.05 -1.19
C GLN A 93 -33.53 -15.35 -0.14
N VAL A 94 -34.78 -15.03 -0.48
CA VAL A 94 -35.74 -14.43 0.47
C VAL A 94 -36.04 -15.38 1.63
N ALA A 95 -36.22 -16.67 1.36
CA ALA A 95 -36.49 -17.68 2.38
C ALA A 95 -35.29 -17.88 3.32
N ARG A 96 -34.06 -17.92 2.78
CA ARG A 96 -32.81 -17.96 3.55
C ARG A 96 -32.69 -16.75 4.49
N LEU A 97 -32.94 -15.55 3.99
CA LEU A 97 -32.90 -14.32 4.79
C LEU A 97 -33.96 -14.30 5.90
N ALA A 98 -35.19 -14.73 5.60
CA ALA A 98 -36.23 -14.85 6.60
C ALA A 98 -35.87 -15.84 7.71
N LEU A 99 -35.17 -16.94 7.38
CA LEU A 99 -34.71 -17.91 8.37
C LEU A 99 -33.59 -17.39 9.30
N LYS A 100 -32.85 -16.32 8.93
CA LYS A 100 -31.91 -15.67 9.85
C LYS A 100 -32.61 -15.05 11.06
N GLU A 101 -33.85 -14.59 10.88
CA GLU A 101 -34.72 -14.06 11.93
C GLU A 101 -35.80 -15.07 12.35
N ALA A 102 -35.44 -16.36 12.44
CA ALA A 102 -36.39 -17.46 12.65
C ALA A 102 -37.32 -17.26 13.86
N ASP A 103 -36.86 -16.56 14.90
CA ASP A 103 -37.62 -16.21 16.11
C ASP A 103 -38.85 -15.34 15.82
N LYS A 104 -38.85 -14.58 14.71
CA LYS A 104 -40.01 -13.80 14.25
C LYS A 104 -41.08 -14.66 13.56
N TYR A 105 -40.80 -15.95 13.33
CA TYR A 105 -41.67 -16.86 12.60
C TYR A 105 -42.10 -18.04 13.47
N THR A 106 -43.37 -18.44 13.34
CA THR A 106 -43.87 -19.66 13.99
C THR A 106 -43.17 -20.91 13.44
N PRO A 107 -43.12 -22.03 14.19
CA PRO A 107 -42.52 -23.27 13.70
C PRO A 107 -43.08 -23.76 12.34
N ALA A 108 -44.37 -23.54 12.09
CA ALA A 108 -45.01 -23.86 10.81
C ALA A 108 -44.51 -22.97 9.67
N GLN A 109 -44.33 -21.67 9.90
CA GLN A 109 -43.75 -20.75 8.92
C GLN A 109 -42.28 -21.09 8.65
N GLN A 110 -41.51 -21.40 9.69
CA GLN A 110 -40.12 -21.85 9.52
C GLN A 110 -40.02 -23.14 8.70
N ALA A 111 -40.96 -24.08 8.86
CA ALA A 111 -40.98 -25.30 8.05
C ALA A 111 -41.17 -24.99 6.56
N ILE A 112 -42.11 -24.09 6.23
CA ILE A 112 -42.33 -23.62 4.85
C ILE A 112 -41.08 -22.92 4.32
N LEU A 113 -40.47 -22.02 5.09
CA LEU A 113 -39.25 -21.33 4.67
C LEU A 113 -38.10 -22.31 4.39
N ARG A 114 -37.97 -23.39 5.17
CA ARG A 114 -36.96 -24.45 4.93
C ARG A 114 -37.23 -25.29 3.69
N GLU A 115 -38.47 -25.39 3.22
CA GLU A 115 -38.80 -26.03 1.94
C GLU A 115 -38.27 -25.21 0.75
N PHE A 116 -38.28 -23.88 0.86
CA PHE A 116 -37.76 -22.97 -0.17
C PHE A 116 -36.28 -22.62 0.00
N ALA A 117 -35.67 -22.98 1.12
CA ALA A 117 -34.25 -22.83 1.38
C ALA A 117 -33.68 -24.17 1.87
N PRO A 118 -33.56 -25.17 0.97
CA PRO A 118 -33.15 -26.53 1.34
C PRO A 118 -31.66 -26.56 1.72
N THR A 119 -31.37 -26.15 2.96
CA THR A 119 -30.14 -26.38 3.75
C THR A 119 -28.88 -26.74 2.95
N GLU A 120 -28.37 -25.83 2.16
CA GLU A 120 -26.93 -25.54 2.20
C GLU A 120 -26.80 -24.23 2.97
N ALA A 121 -26.07 -24.26 4.10
CA ALA A 121 -25.72 -23.01 4.76
C ALA A 121 -25.06 -22.11 3.72
N ALA A 122 -25.50 -20.85 3.64
CA ALA A 122 -24.87 -19.88 2.76
C ALA A 122 -23.34 -19.90 3.02
N PRO A 123 -22.51 -19.92 1.97
CA PRO A 123 -21.07 -19.80 2.17
C PRO A 123 -20.80 -18.52 2.97
N VAL A 124 -19.96 -18.63 3.99
CA VAL A 124 -19.54 -17.46 4.76
C VAL A 124 -18.48 -16.73 3.96
N ILE A 125 -18.62 -15.41 3.85
CA ILE A 125 -17.60 -14.51 3.33
C ILE A 125 -17.06 -13.63 4.44
N ASP A 126 -15.74 -13.65 4.62
CA ASP A 126 -15.06 -12.85 5.62
C ASP A 126 -14.74 -11.46 5.08
N PHE A 127 -15.31 -10.43 5.69
CA PHE A 127 -15.10 -9.04 5.32
C PHE A 127 -13.91 -8.42 6.06
N TYR A 128 -13.09 -7.72 5.30
CA TYR A 128 -12.00 -6.90 5.79
C TYR A 128 -12.19 -5.46 5.34
N LEU A 129 -12.43 -4.56 6.28
CA LEU A 129 -12.64 -3.16 5.97
C LEU A 129 -11.28 -2.47 5.81
N VAL A 130 -11.12 -1.61 4.80
CA VAL A 130 -9.90 -0.81 4.61
C VAL A 130 -10.30 0.66 4.50
N ALA A 131 -9.77 1.50 5.39
CA ALA A 131 -10.04 2.93 5.43
C ALA A 131 -8.79 3.75 5.73
N GLY A 132 -8.85 5.05 5.43
CA GLY A 132 -7.77 5.99 5.69
C GLY A 132 -7.50 6.90 4.50
N GLN A 133 -6.23 7.27 4.31
CA GLN A 133 -5.85 8.26 3.30
C GLN A 133 -5.16 7.67 2.04
N SER A 134 -4.26 8.42 1.40
CA SER A 134 -3.68 8.08 0.09
C SER A 134 -2.91 6.75 0.07
N ASN A 135 -2.21 6.38 1.15
CA ASN A 135 -1.54 5.09 1.25
C ASN A 135 -2.52 3.92 1.45
N ALA A 136 -3.64 4.14 2.17
CA ALA A 136 -4.74 3.16 2.25
C ALA A 136 -5.52 3.04 0.93
N ALA A 137 -5.75 4.17 0.27
CA ALA A 137 -6.38 4.25 -1.05
C ALA A 137 -5.52 3.57 -2.12
N GLY A 138 -4.21 3.58 -1.95
CA GLY A 138 -3.22 3.04 -2.85
C GLY A 138 -2.69 4.09 -3.81
N SER A 139 -1.45 4.52 -3.62
CA SER A 139 -0.80 5.51 -4.50
C SER A 139 0.48 4.97 -5.13
N SER A 140 0.82 3.72 -4.84
CA SER A 140 2.01 3.04 -5.34
C SER A 140 1.81 2.66 -6.80
N ASN A 141 2.70 3.14 -7.66
CA ASN A 141 2.66 2.87 -9.10
C ASN A 141 3.04 1.42 -9.44
N TRP A 142 2.45 0.89 -10.52
CA TRP A 142 2.85 -0.38 -11.13
C TRP A 142 3.00 -0.23 -12.66
N ASN A 143 3.62 -1.21 -13.32
CA ASN A 143 3.84 -1.23 -14.77
C ASN A 143 3.72 -2.65 -15.35
N ASP A 144 3.65 -2.76 -16.68
CA ASP A 144 3.43 -4.02 -17.41
C ASP A 144 4.47 -5.11 -17.12
N ASN A 145 5.70 -4.76 -16.72
CA ASN A 145 6.70 -5.78 -16.40
C ASN A 145 6.37 -6.54 -15.12
N ILE A 146 5.65 -5.91 -14.19
CA ILE A 146 5.15 -6.58 -12.97
C ILE A 146 4.15 -7.68 -13.36
N MET A 147 3.32 -7.45 -14.38
CA MET A 147 2.38 -8.46 -14.87
C MET A 147 3.08 -9.72 -15.39
N GLN A 148 4.32 -9.60 -15.90
CA GLN A 148 5.08 -10.74 -16.39
C GLN A 148 5.70 -11.57 -15.26
N LEU A 149 6.04 -10.95 -14.13
CA LEU A 149 6.62 -11.64 -12.98
C LEU A 149 5.59 -12.32 -12.08
N ARG A 150 4.40 -11.72 -11.99
CA ARG A 150 3.32 -12.15 -11.09
C ARG A 150 1.98 -12.08 -11.83
N PRO A 151 1.72 -12.98 -12.79
CA PRO A 151 0.47 -12.99 -13.55
C PRO A 151 -0.76 -13.06 -12.65
N GLU A 152 -0.66 -13.72 -11.50
CA GLU A 152 -1.74 -13.81 -10.51
C GLU A 152 -2.18 -12.45 -9.96
N TYR A 153 -1.28 -11.46 -9.89
CA TYR A 153 -1.64 -10.10 -9.43
C TYR A 153 -2.49 -9.36 -10.46
N TYR A 154 -2.41 -9.76 -11.73
CA TYR A 154 -3.23 -9.19 -12.81
C TYR A 154 -4.52 -9.99 -13.05
N GLU A 155 -4.43 -11.32 -13.00
CA GLU A 155 -5.58 -12.23 -13.13
C GLU A 155 -6.53 -12.08 -11.94
N GLY A 156 -5.97 -11.92 -10.74
CA GLY A 156 -6.66 -11.71 -9.49
C GLY A 156 -6.86 -12.98 -8.66
N PHE A 157 -7.14 -12.79 -7.39
CA PHE A 157 -7.35 -13.88 -6.43
C PHE A 157 -8.82 -14.29 -6.41
N SER A 158 -9.16 -15.45 -6.98
CA SER A 158 -10.55 -15.87 -7.26
C SER A 158 -11.47 -15.94 -6.04
N HIS A 159 -10.92 -16.19 -4.85
CA HIS A 159 -11.64 -16.30 -3.59
C HIS A 159 -11.53 -15.05 -2.69
N ILE A 160 -10.94 -13.97 -3.22
CA ILE A 160 -10.79 -12.71 -2.50
C ILE A 160 -11.42 -11.61 -3.35
N LEU A 161 -12.68 -11.33 -3.01
CA LEU A 161 -13.51 -10.35 -3.69
C LEU A 161 -13.18 -8.94 -3.19
N TYR A 162 -13.59 -7.93 -3.96
CA TYR A 162 -13.28 -6.54 -3.73
C TYR A 162 -14.51 -5.68 -4.01
N SER A 163 -14.84 -4.84 -3.04
CA SER A 163 -15.83 -3.77 -3.19
C SER A 163 -15.26 -2.49 -2.62
N GLY A 164 -14.90 -1.52 -3.46
CA GLY A 164 -14.18 -0.35 -2.99
C GLY A 164 -14.31 0.94 -3.79
N SER A 165 -13.95 2.01 -3.10
CA SER A 165 -13.86 3.40 -3.58
C SER A 165 -12.56 4.02 -3.07
N SER A 166 -11.65 4.34 -3.98
CA SER A 166 -10.35 4.93 -3.69
C SER A 166 -10.06 6.06 -4.67
N ASN A 167 -10.64 7.26 -4.46
CA ASN A 167 -10.60 8.38 -5.43
C ASN A 167 -11.10 8.06 -6.87
N GLN A 168 -11.56 6.83 -7.11
CA GLN A 168 -11.95 6.26 -8.41
C GLN A 168 -13.46 5.93 -8.43
N ALA A 169 -13.95 5.50 -9.60
CA ALA A 169 -15.30 4.94 -9.71
C ALA A 169 -15.44 3.69 -8.84
N HIS A 170 -16.59 3.57 -8.17
CA HIS A 170 -16.93 2.43 -7.32
C HIS A 170 -16.81 1.10 -8.08
N ARG A 171 -16.08 0.16 -7.50
CA ARG A 171 -16.02 -1.25 -7.94
C ARG A 171 -16.78 -2.09 -6.93
N LEU A 172 -17.59 -3.02 -7.41
CA LEU A 172 -18.41 -3.89 -6.57
C LEU A 172 -18.24 -5.33 -7.04
N ASN A 173 -17.93 -6.23 -6.11
CA ASN A 173 -17.93 -7.68 -6.24
C ASN A 173 -17.02 -8.20 -7.37
N THR A 174 -15.84 -7.60 -7.51
CA THR A 174 -14.80 -8.04 -8.46
C THR A 174 -13.71 -8.83 -7.75
N VAL A 175 -12.99 -9.73 -8.42
CA VAL A 175 -11.78 -10.33 -7.84
C VAL A 175 -10.72 -9.26 -7.55
N THR A 176 -10.02 -9.38 -6.42
CA THR A 176 -8.94 -8.45 -6.02
C THR A 176 -7.73 -8.64 -6.92
N LYS A 177 -7.22 -7.54 -7.48
CA LYS A 177 -6.07 -7.50 -8.39
C LYS A 177 -5.44 -6.10 -8.46
N LEU A 178 -4.36 -5.98 -9.23
CA LEU A 178 -3.70 -4.72 -9.58
C LEU A 178 -4.66 -3.69 -10.19
N GLY A 179 -4.34 -2.40 -10.00
CA GLY A 179 -5.11 -1.27 -10.55
C GLY A 179 -6.33 -0.87 -9.73
N TYR A 180 -6.42 -1.33 -8.47
CA TYR A 180 -7.47 -0.97 -7.52
C TYR A 180 -7.05 0.13 -6.55
N GLY A 181 -5.95 0.84 -6.84
CA GLY A 181 -5.49 2.00 -6.09
C GLY A 181 -6.32 3.26 -6.34
N SER A 182 -5.69 4.41 -6.16
CA SER A 182 -6.22 5.76 -6.43
C SER A 182 -6.32 6.09 -7.91
N ALA A 183 -5.62 5.32 -8.74
CA ALA A 183 -5.56 5.38 -10.18
C ALA A 183 -5.53 3.95 -10.77
N GLY A 184 -5.83 3.80 -12.07
CA GLY A 184 -5.85 2.48 -12.71
C GLY A 184 -4.46 1.81 -12.80
N ASP A 185 -3.41 2.60 -12.69
CA ASP A 185 -1.98 2.26 -12.68
C ASP A 185 -1.38 2.30 -11.27
N THR A 186 -2.21 2.37 -10.22
CA THR A 186 -1.75 2.29 -8.83
C THR A 186 -2.46 1.19 -8.04
N PHE A 187 -1.89 0.85 -6.90
CA PHE A 187 -2.45 -0.10 -5.93
C PHE A 187 -2.04 0.29 -4.50
N GLY A 188 -2.75 -0.25 -3.53
CA GLY A 188 -2.50 -0.07 -2.10
C GLY A 188 -2.30 -1.39 -1.36
N PRO A 189 -2.52 -1.40 -0.04
CA PRO A 189 -2.32 -2.59 0.78
C PRO A 189 -3.26 -3.74 0.38
N GLU A 190 -4.36 -3.48 -0.34
CA GLU A 190 -5.31 -4.52 -0.76
C GLU A 190 -4.66 -5.65 -1.56
N LEU A 191 -3.65 -5.35 -2.40
CA LEU A 191 -3.03 -6.36 -3.25
C LEU A 191 -2.20 -7.33 -2.42
N GLY A 192 -1.30 -6.81 -1.59
CA GLY A 192 -0.46 -7.65 -0.71
C GLY A 192 -1.29 -8.38 0.34
N MET A 193 -2.36 -7.74 0.83
CA MET A 193 -3.30 -8.37 1.75
C MET A 193 -3.99 -9.55 1.07
N ALA A 194 -4.48 -9.39 -0.15
CA ALA A 194 -5.08 -10.49 -0.90
C ALA A 194 -4.06 -11.61 -1.17
N ASP A 195 -2.82 -11.28 -1.52
CA ASP A 195 -1.76 -12.27 -1.73
C ASP A 195 -1.53 -13.14 -0.49
N ALA A 196 -1.38 -12.52 0.69
CA ALA A 196 -1.24 -13.27 1.94
C ALA A 196 -2.49 -14.10 2.28
N LEU A 197 -3.68 -13.49 2.22
CA LEU A 197 -4.94 -14.14 2.54
C LEU A 197 -5.28 -15.30 1.59
N SER A 198 -4.76 -15.30 0.35
CA SER A 198 -5.03 -16.35 -0.64
C SER A 198 -4.52 -17.74 -0.23
N GLN A 199 -3.61 -17.79 0.75
CA GLN A 199 -3.16 -19.04 1.37
C GLN A 199 -4.27 -19.76 2.13
N TYR A 200 -5.25 -19.01 2.65
CA TYR A 200 -6.38 -19.53 3.42
C TYR A 200 -7.72 -19.43 2.67
N TYR A 201 -7.89 -18.40 1.84
CA TYR A 201 -9.08 -18.19 1.00
C TYR A 201 -8.78 -18.60 -0.45
N ASN A 202 -9.10 -19.84 -0.80
CA ASN A 202 -8.84 -20.42 -2.11
C ASN A 202 -9.78 -21.60 -2.42
N GLU A 203 -9.60 -22.19 -3.61
CA GLU A 203 -10.44 -23.29 -4.10
C GLU A 203 -10.33 -24.55 -3.26
N GLU A 204 -9.16 -24.82 -2.67
CA GLU A 204 -8.94 -26.01 -1.83
C GLU A 204 -9.69 -25.91 -0.50
N THR A 205 -9.79 -24.71 0.07
CA THR A 205 -10.53 -24.48 1.33
C THR A 205 -12.01 -24.19 1.10
N GLY A 206 -12.38 -23.73 -0.11
CA GLY A 206 -13.74 -23.29 -0.45
C GLY A 206 -14.19 -22.04 0.32
N ARG A 207 -13.23 -21.30 0.92
CA ARG A 207 -13.51 -20.12 1.75
C ARG A 207 -13.42 -18.85 0.93
N TYR A 208 -14.24 -17.86 1.26
CA TYR A 208 -14.25 -16.56 0.60
C TYR A 208 -13.91 -15.43 1.57
N ALA A 209 -13.20 -14.44 1.05
CA ALA A 209 -13.01 -13.16 1.70
C ALA A 209 -13.44 -12.02 0.77
N ALA A 210 -13.77 -10.86 1.35
CA ALA A 210 -13.96 -9.61 0.61
C ALA A 210 -13.19 -8.47 1.28
N ILE A 211 -12.47 -7.69 0.46
CA ILE A 211 -11.86 -6.43 0.89
C ILE A 211 -12.84 -5.30 0.58
N ILE A 212 -13.31 -4.63 1.63
CA ILE A 212 -14.27 -3.53 1.57
C ILE A 212 -13.52 -2.22 1.81
N LYS A 213 -13.12 -1.55 0.73
CA LYS A 213 -12.20 -0.41 0.78
C LYS A 213 -12.90 0.94 0.58
N TYR A 214 -12.75 1.86 1.51
CA TYR A 214 -13.17 3.25 1.33
C TYR A 214 -12.09 4.18 1.88
N ALA A 215 -11.28 4.78 1.00
CA ALA A 215 -10.13 5.59 1.41
C ALA A 215 -9.85 6.73 0.42
N TYR A 216 -9.42 7.89 0.92
CA TYR A 216 -9.29 9.10 0.10
C TYR A 216 -8.01 9.89 0.41
N GLY A 217 -7.29 10.29 -0.62
CA GLY A 217 -6.01 10.99 -0.47
C GLY A 217 -6.15 12.38 0.16
N GLY A 218 -5.16 12.79 0.97
CA GLY A 218 -5.09 14.16 1.50
C GLY A 218 -6.10 14.50 2.60
N THR A 219 -6.72 13.50 3.22
CA THR A 219 -7.77 13.69 4.24
C THR A 219 -7.22 13.64 5.66
N ASN A 220 -7.90 14.34 6.57
CA ASN A 220 -7.58 14.39 8.00
C ASN A 220 -8.55 13.57 8.84
N LEU A 221 -8.09 13.09 10.01
CA LEU A 221 -8.96 12.68 11.11
C LEU A 221 -9.44 13.88 11.91
N TYR A 222 -8.56 14.87 12.12
CA TYR A 222 -8.94 16.14 12.72
C TYR A 222 -9.94 16.89 11.83
N ASP A 223 -10.75 17.76 12.43
CA ASP A 223 -11.71 18.62 11.70
C ASP A 223 -11.00 19.74 10.94
N SER A 224 -10.07 19.38 10.05
CA SER A 224 -9.53 20.27 9.03
C SER A 224 -10.46 20.16 7.84
N ILE A 225 -11.12 21.27 7.50
CA ILE A 225 -11.86 21.43 6.24
C ILE A 225 -10.97 22.09 5.17
N THR A 226 -9.65 22.13 5.39
CA THR A 226 -8.64 22.64 4.45
C THR A 226 -7.79 21.49 3.93
N GLY A 227 -7.53 21.45 2.62
CA GLY A 227 -6.73 20.40 1.97
C GLY A 227 -7.29 20.05 0.59
N SER A 228 -6.68 19.06 -0.08
CA SER A 228 -7.32 18.34 -1.20
C SER A 228 -8.44 17.48 -0.64
N ASN A 229 -9.47 18.12 -0.06
CA ASN A 229 -10.55 17.38 0.59
C ASN A 229 -11.20 16.50 -0.46
N ALA A 230 -11.40 15.23 -0.12
CA ALA A 230 -12.41 14.43 -0.77
C ALA A 230 -13.73 15.23 -0.85
N PRO A 231 -14.57 15.01 -1.87
CA PRO A 231 -15.85 15.70 -1.97
C PRO A 231 -16.68 15.63 -0.67
N GLU A 232 -16.46 14.60 0.15
CA GLU A 232 -17.14 14.31 1.40
C GLU A 232 -16.45 14.88 2.67
N GLY A 233 -15.30 15.55 2.56
CA GLY A 233 -14.65 16.21 3.71
C GLY A 233 -13.64 15.35 4.46
N ASN A 234 -13.85 15.12 5.76
CA ASN A 234 -12.88 14.47 6.67
C ASN A 234 -13.47 13.26 7.43
N TRP A 235 -12.62 12.60 8.22
CA TRP A 235 -12.93 11.36 8.96
C TRP A 235 -13.50 11.60 10.36
N LEU A 236 -13.81 12.83 10.74
CA LEU A 236 -14.21 13.17 12.11
C LEU A 236 -15.42 12.33 12.56
N PRO A 237 -15.33 11.65 13.71
CA PRO A 237 -16.35 10.69 14.11
C PRO A 237 -17.59 11.36 14.74
N PRO A 238 -18.80 10.78 14.57
CA PRO A 238 -20.06 11.34 15.08
C PRO A 238 -20.07 11.75 16.56
N SER A 239 -19.56 10.91 17.47
CA SER A 239 -19.53 11.19 18.90
C SER A 239 -18.61 12.36 19.26
N TRP A 240 -17.53 12.55 18.49
CA TRP A 240 -16.69 13.74 18.61
C TRP A 240 -17.43 15.00 18.14
N ILE A 241 -18.13 14.91 17.00
CA ILE A 241 -18.96 16.00 16.48
C ILE A 241 -20.04 16.42 17.50
N GLU A 242 -20.68 15.45 18.15
CA GLU A 242 -21.67 15.71 19.19
C GLU A 242 -21.06 16.45 20.39
N ALA A 243 -19.87 16.03 20.83
CA ALA A 243 -19.21 16.60 22.00
C ALA A 243 -18.58 17.98 21.75
N MET A 244 -17.97 18.18 20.58
CA MET A 244 -17.10 19.34 20.29
C MET A 244 -17.67 20.29 19.23
N GLY A 245 -18.71 19.88 18.52
CA GLY A 245 -19.29 20.59 17.38
C GLY A 245 -18.55 20.32 16.06
N ALA A 246 -19.28 20.50 14.95
CA ALA A 246 -18.73 20.43 13.60
C ALA A 246 -18.34 21.82 13.08
N LYS A 247 -17.21 21.93 12.35
CA LYS A 247 -16.87 23.15 11.59
C LYS A 247 -17.72 23.32 10.34
N ASP A 248 -18.17 22.23 9.74
CA ASP A 248 -19.09 22.25 8.59
C ASP A 248 -20.15 21.15 8.72
N ALA A 249 -21.41 21.49 8.39
CA ALA A 249 -22.54 20.59 8.58
C ALA A 249 -22.52 19.37 7.63
N HIS A 250 -21.84 19.45 6.50
CA HIS A 250 -21.78 18.39 5.49
C HIS A 250 -20.41 17.71 5.44
N LEU A 251 -19.32 18.46 5.56
CA LEU A 251 -17.95 17.98 5.37
C LEU A 251 -17.34 17.39 6.64
N SER A 252 -17.70 17.88 7.83
CA SER A 252 -17.21 17.28 9.08
C SER A 252 -17.79 15.87 9.23
N GLY A 253 -16.91 14.86 9.21
CA GLY A 253 -17.25 13.44 9.29
C GLY A 253 -17.92 12.84 8.06
N GLY A 254 -17.89 13.51 6.90
CA GLY A 254 -18.57 12.99 5.72
C GLY A 254 -17.92 11.72 5.17
N LEU A 255 -16.60 11.56 5.28
CA LEU A 255 -15.93 10.32 4.91
C LEU A 255 -16.27 9.15 5.85
N PHE A 256 -16.41 9.42 7.14
CA PHE A 256 -16.88 8.41 8.10
C PHE A 256 -18.27 7.89 7.71
N ARG A 257 -19.22 8.81 7.45
CA ARG A 257 -20.58 8.45 7.00
C ARG A 257 -20.56 7.68 5.68
N ALA A 258 -19.69 8.06 4.75
CA ALA A 258 -19.58 7.40 3.46
C ALA A 258 -19.00 5.98 3.57
N LEU A 259 -18.00 5.76 4.44
CA LEU A 259 -17.50 4.43 4.79
C LEU A 259 -18.61 3.54 5.36
N VAL A 260 -19.33 4.03 6.37
CA VAL A 260 -20.46 3.33 7.01
C VAL A 260 -21.50 2.91 5.95
N ASN A 261 -21.92 3.84 5.09
CA ASN A 261 -22.83 3.54 3.99
C ASN A 261 -22.26 2.53 2.99
N HIS A 262 -20.95 2.60 2.69
CA HIS A 262 -20.29 1.68 1.77
C HIS A 262 -20.24 0.25 2.33
N VAL A 263 -20.00 0.11 3.64
CA VAL A 263 -20.05 -1.18 4.35
C VAL A 263 -21.46 -1.76 4.32
N GLU A 264 -22.48 -0.98 4.71
CA GLU A 264 -23.88 -1.43 4.67
C GLU A 264 -24.30 -1.88 3.26
N ASN A 265 -23.93 -1.09 2.25
CA ASN A 265 -24.21 -1.43 0.86
C ASN A 265 -23.50 -2.72 0.43
N SER A 266 -22.25 -2.91 0.83
CA SER A 266 -21.50 -4.12 0.51
C SER A 266 -22.12 -5.34 1.18
N ILE A 267 -22.49 -5.28 2.46
CA ILE A 267 -23.18 -6.38 3.16
C ILE A 267 -24.42 -6.81 2.37
N ASN A 268 -25.29 -5.85 2.04
CA ASN A 268 -26.51 -6.11 1.28
C ASN A 268 -26.24 -6.75 -0.10
N GLU A 269 -25.13 -6.37 -0.74
CA GLU A 269 -24.76 -6.86 -2.06
C GLU A 269 -24.22 -8.30 -2.02
N TYR A 270 -23.35 -8.64 -1.07
CA TYR A 270 -22.86 -10.01 -0.90
C TYR A 270 -23.94 -10.95 -0.35
N GLU A 271 -24.83 -10.48 0.53
CA GLU A 271 -25.99 -11.27 0.96
C GLU A 271 -26.95 -11.56 -0.20
N ALA A 272 -27.14 -10.61 -1.12
CA ALA A 272 -27.92 -10.84 -2.34
C ALA A 272 -27.24 -11.86 -3.28
N MET A 273 -25.92 -11.95 -3.28
CA MET A 273 -25.17 -13.00 -3.97
C MET A 273 -25.25 -14.37 -3.28
N GLY A 274 -25.92 -14.46 -2.13
CA GLY A 274 -26.12 -15.71 -1.40
C GLY A 274 -25.05 -16.01 -0.34
N PHE A 275 -24.21 -15.04 0.03
CA PHE A 275 -23.25 -15.20 1.12
C PHE A 275 -23.85 -14.88 2.49
N ASP A 276 -23.28 -15.47 3.54
CA ASP A 276 -23.41 -14.96 4.90
C ASP A 276 -22.18 -14.11 5.24
N VAL A 277 -22.38 -12.87 5.69
CA VAL A 277 -21.28 -11.92 5.89
C VAL A 277 -20.76 -11.98 7.31
N ASN A 278 -19.45 -12.16 7.47
CA ASN A 278 -18.75 -12.10 8.74
C ASN A 278 -17.68 -11.01 8.70
N ILE A 279 -17.80 -9.94 9.50
CA ILE A 279 -16.81 -8.85 9.49
C ILE A 279 -15.67 -9.21 10.44
N VAL A 280 -14.50 -9.51 9.89
CA VAL A 280 -13.37 -10.02 10.68
C VAL A 280 -12.57 -8.88 11.30
N ALA A 281 -12.27 -7.83 10.54
CA ALA A 281 -11.44 -6.73 11.01
C ALA A 281 -11.59 -5.46 10.17
N ALA A 282 -11.14 -4.34 10.73
CA ALA A 282 -10.93 -3.09 9.99
C ALA A 282 -9.46 -2.68 10.02
N TYR A 283 -8.92 -2.28 8.87
CA TYR A 283 -7.59 -1.71 8.71
C TYR A 283 -7.69 -0.20 8.48
N TRP A 284 -6.97 0.55 9.31
CA TRP A 284 -6.89 2.01 9.29
C TRP A 284 -5.46 2.46 8.99
N MET A 285 -5.24 3.11 7.85
CA MET A 285 -3.93 3.67 7.50
C MET A 285 -4.08 5.16 7.18
N GLN A 286 -3.82 5.98 8.20
CA GLN A 286 -3.98 7.42 8.14
C GLN A 286 -3.09 8.11 9.19
N GLY A 287 -2.76 9.36 8.92
CA GLY A 287 -2.16 10.26 9.91
C GLY A 287 -1.22 11.28 9.29
N GLU A 288 -0.85 11.10 8.03
CA GLU A 288 0.17 11.92 7.39
C GLU A 288 -0.24 13.39 7.33
N SER A 289 -1.53 13.66 7.05
CA SER A 289 -2.11 15.01 7.08
C SER A 289 -2.30 15.59 8.50
N ASP A 290 -2.23 14.74 9.54
CA ASP A 290 -2.36 15.14 10.95
C ASP A 290 -1.00 15.17 11.68
N THR A 291 0.11 14.98 10.95
CA THR A 291 1.46 15.15 11.51
C THR A 291 1.70 16.57 12.02
N GLY A 292 2.52 16.71 13.07
CA GLY A 292 2.83 18.01 13.68
C GLY A 292 2.20 18.18 15.06
N ASN A 293 1.51 19.30 15.28
CA ASN A 293 1.00 19.66 16.60
C ASN A 293 -0.10 18.72 17.12
N HIS A 294 -0.84 18.04 16.22
CA HIS A 294 -1.97 17.19 16.62
C HIS A 294 -1.56 15.89 17.33
N ALA A 295 -0.34 15.38 17.07
CA ALA A 295 0.22 14.24 17.82
C ALA A 295 0.68 14.66 19.22
N LYS A 296 1.24 15.86 19.37
CA LYS A 296 1.88 16.33 20.61
C LYS A 296 0.89 16.65 21.72
N ASP A 297 -0.33 17.06 21.34
CA ASP A 297 -1.37 17.45 22.29
C ASP A 297 -2.32 16.29 22.64
N GLY A 298 -2.07 15.06 22.16
CA GLY A 298 -2.93 13.88 22.38
C GLY A 298 -4.25 13.90 21.61
N LEU A 299 -4.51 14.96 20.84
CA LEU A 299 -5.78 15.19 20.17
C LEU A 299 -6.12 14.11 19.13
N TYR A 300 -5.12 13.64 18.37
CA TYR A 300 -5.35 12.58 17.38
C TYR A 300 -5.83 11.29 18.06
N ASP A 301 -5.18 10.90 19.16
CA ASP A 301 -5.52 9.71 19.94
C ASP A 301 -6.97 9.82 20.45
N ASP A 302 -7.35 10.95 21.05
CA ASP A 302 -8.72 11.13 21.54
C ASP A 302 -9.78 11.08 20.43
N ILE A 303 -9.51 11.64 19.25
CA ILE A 303 -10.43 11.54 18.11
C ILE A 303 -10.46 10.11 17.56
N PHE A 304 -9.33 9.43 17.48
CA PHE A 304 -9.24 8.06 16.98
C PHE A 304 -10.05 7.09 17.85
N LYS A 305 -10.06 7.30 19.18
CA LYS A 305 -10.90 6.54 20.11
C LYS A 305 -12.38 6.66 19.79
N CYS A 306 -12.85 7.89 19.55
CA CYS A 306 -14.22 8.13 19.10
C CYS A 306 -14.49 7.43 17.76
N TRP A 307 -13.53 7.46 16.83
CA TRP A 307 -13.66 6.81 15.54
C TRP A 307 -13.82 5.28 15.64
N VAL A 308 -12.99 4.63 16.47
CA VAL A 308 -13.10 3.19 16.73
C VAL A 308 -14.44 2.85 17.38
N GLY A 309 -14.85 3.60 18.41
CA GLY A 309 -16.12 3.40 19.09
C GLY A 309 -17.32 3.55 18.16
N ASP A 310 -17.34 4.61 17.34
CA ASP A 310 -18.43 4.89 16.42
C ASP A 310 -18.49 3.89 15.26
N LEU A 311 -17.35 3.42 14.75
CA LEU A 311 -17.32 2.38 13.71
C LEU A 311 -17.92 1.07 14.25
N ARG A 312 -17.49 0.63 15.45
CA ARG A 312 -18.01 -0.56 16.11
C ARG A 312 -19.52 -0.44 16.35
N ALA A 313 -19.97 0.69 16.90
CA ALA A 313 -21.39 0.96 17.12
C ALA A 313 -22.20 0.94 15.83
N SER A 314 -21.67 1.52 14.75
CA SER A 314 -22.32 1.51 13.43
C SER A 314 -22.47 0.09 12.89
N ILE A 315 -21.46 -0.76 13.06
CA ILE A 315 -21.51 -2.15 12.61
C ILE A 315 -22.51 -2.97 13.44
N VAL A 316 -22.54 -2.79 14.76
CA VAL A 316 -23.55 -3.39 15.64
C VAL A 316 -24.95 -2.96 15.22
N GLU A 317 -25.16 -1.68 14.91
CA GLU A 317 -26.45 -1.16 14.43
C GLU A 317 -26.87 -1.80 13.10
N MET A 318 -25.94 -1.93 12.13
CA MET A 318 -26.23 -2.53 10.83
C MET A 318 -26.54 -4.02 10.88
N THR A 319 -25.83 -4.77 11.74
CA THR A 319 -25.85 -6.24 11.77
C THR A 319 -26.75 -6.80 12.88
N GLY A 320 -26.99 -6.03 13.94
CA GLY A 320 -27.64 -6.50 15.17
C GLY A 320 -26.75 -7.38 16.04
N GLU A 321 -25.45 -7.50 15.74
CA GLU A 321 -24.56 -8.44 16.43
C GLU A 321 -23.60 -7.74 17.42
N GLU A 322 -23.83 -7.94 18.72
CA GLU A 322 -23.05 -7.33 19.81
C GLU A 322 -21.55 -7.70 19.77
N ARG A 323 -21.17 -8.82 19.13
CA ARG A 323 -19.74 -9.21 19.01
C ARG A 323 -18.88 -8.14 18.32
N TYR A 324 -19.47 -7.29 17.49
CA TYR A 324 -18.74 -6.23 16.79
C TYR A 324 -18.39 -5.03 17.69
N GLU A 325 -18.88 -4.97 18.94
CA GLU A 325 -18.33 -4.07 19.97
C GLU A 325 -16.84 -4.31 20.23
N GLN A 326 -16.36 -5.51 19.87
CA GLN A 326 -14.98 -5.95 20.01
C GLN A 326 -14.29 -6.18 18.66
N LEU A 327 -14.81 -5.59 17.57
CA LEU A 327 -14.22 -5.73 16.23
C LEU A 327 -12.72 -5.34 16.26
N PRO A 328 -11.82 -6.23 15.81
CA PRO A 328 -10.40 -5.93 15.67
C PRO A 328 -10.14 -4.73 14.75
N ILE A 329 -9.34 -3.79 15.23
CA ILE A 329 -8.84 -2.65 14.45
C ILE A 329 -7.34 -2.79 14.28
N LEU A 330 -6.86 -2.87 13.05
CA LEU A 330 -5.43 -2.87 12.73
C LEU A 330 -5.03 -1.48 12.22
N VAL A 331 -4.02 -0.88 12.83
CA VAL A 331 -3.54 0.47 12.49
C VAL A 331 -2.23 0.36 11.72
N GLY A 332 -2.21 0.84 10.48
CA GLY A 332 -1.00 1.02 9.69
C GLY A 332 -0.26 2.27 10.13
N GLU A 333 1.02 2.13 10.46
CA GLU A 333 1.87 3.29 10.80
C GLU A 333 2.04 4.20 9.58
N ILE A 334 2.18 5.51 9.79
CA ILE A 334 2.72 6.39 8.74
C ILE A 334 4.23 6.16 8.61
N SER A 335 4.83 6.58 7.50
CA SER A 335 6.30 6.59 7.40
C SER A 335 6.92 7.66 8.29
N GLU A 336 7.97 7.30 9.02
CA GLU A 336 8.86 8.23 9.74
C GLU A 336 9.52 9.23 8.77
N TYR A 337 9.56 8.91 7.48
CA TYR A 337 10.20 9.69 6.42
C TYR A 337 9.19 10.37 5.47
N PHE A 338 7.92 10.46 5.88
CA PHE A 338 6.86 11.05 5.08
C PHE A 338 7.19 12.48 4.65
N SER A 339 6.98 12.76 3.36
CA SER A 339 7.08 14.08 2.74
C SER A 339 8.44 14.75 2.99
N GLY A 340 8.45 16.03 3.37
CA GLY A 340 9.65 16.81 3.62
C GLY A 340 10.49 16.37 4.82
N ALA A 341 10.09 15.33 5.58
CA ALA A 341 10.85 14.81 6.72
C ALA A 341 12.32 14.52 6.39
N ARG A 342 12.58 14.04 5.17
CA ARG A 342 13.93 13.74 4.66
C ARG A 342 14.88 14.93 4.62
N ASN A 343 14.33 16.15 4.52
CA ASN A 343 15.10 17.37 4.36
C ASN A 343 14.90 18.35 5.53
N ASN A 344 14.07 18.00 6.52
CA ASN A 344 13.70 18.89 7.61
C ASN A 344 13.64 18.13 8.95
N PRO A 345 14.58 18.40 9.89
CA PRO A 345 14.62 17.75 11.20
C PRO A 345 13.33 17.90 12.03
N THR A 346 12.62 19.04 11.91
CA THR A 346 11.36 19.26 12.61
C THR A 346 10.24 18.40 12.04
N SER A 347 10.10 18.34 10.71
CA SER A 347 9.13 17.46 10.06
C SER A 347 9.42 15.99 10.36
N TYR A 348 10.70 15.61 10.36
CA TYR A 348 11.13 14.27 10.76
C TYR A 348 10.71 13.94 12.19
N GLN A 349 11.04 14.81 13.16
CA GLN A 349 10.64 14.61 14.55
C GLN A 349 9.12 14.51 14.71
N ASN A 350 8.34 15.30 13.97
CA ASN A 350 6.88 15.21 14.01
C ASN A 350 6.37 13.84 13.52
N CYS A 351 7.00 13.25 12.49
CA CYS A 351 6.64 11.90 12.02
C CYS A 351 7.02 10.84 13.07
N LEU A 352 8.19 10.98 13.72
CA LEU A 352 8.60 10.09 14.82
C LEU A 352 7.63 10.14 15.99
N ASP A 353 7.23 11.35 16.40
CA ASP A 353 6.28 11.55 17.50
C ASP A 353 4.92 10.93 17.14
N PHE A 354 4.49 11.04 15.88
CA PHE A 354 3.22 10.47 15.41
C PHE A 354 3.27 8.93 15.36
N VAL A 355 4.32 8.33 14.79
CA VAL A 355 4.50 6.87 14.75
C VAL A 355 4.57 6.30 16.17
N LYS A 356 5.26 7.01 17.08
CA LYS A 356 5.28 6.64 18.50
C LYS A 356 3.88 6.65 19.10
N MET A 357 3.08 7.69 18.84
CA MET A 357 1.69 7.76 19.29
C MET A 357 0.86 6.58 18.74
N GLN A 358 0.98 6.26 17.43
CA GLN A 358 0.28 5.11 16.84
C GLN A 358 0.63 3.79 17.55
N ARG A 359 1.91 3.59 17.90
CA ARG A 359 2.37 2.43 18.68
C ARG A 359 1.87 2.42 20.12
N GLU A 360 1.61 3.57 20.72
CA GLU A 360 1.10 3.64 22.11
C GLU A 360 -0.41 3.37 22.18
N ILE A 361 -1.15 3.53 21.08
CA ILE A 361 -2.60 3.24 21.00
C ILE A 361 -2.90 1.77 21.37
N ILE A 362 -2.08 0.79 20.95
CA ILE A 362 -2.30 -0.65 21.22
C ILE A 362 -2.37 -0.99 22.72
N GLY A 363 -1.74 -0.19 23.58
CA GLY A 363 -1.76 -0.39 25.02
C GLY A 363 -2.98 0.21 25.71
N SER A 364 -3.80 0.96 24.98
CA SER A 364 -4.88 1.76 25.53
C SER A 364 -6.29 1.27 25.15
N TRP A 365 -6.41 0.36 24.17
CA TRP A 365 -7.70 -0.14 23.68
C TRP A 365 -7.70 -1.64 23.39
N GLU A 366 -8.79 -2.30 23.78
CA GLU A 366 -9.01 -3.73 23.54
C GLU A 366 -9.21 -4.00 22.04
N ASN A 367 -8.59 -5.08 21.55
CA ASN A 367 -8.64 -5.53 20.16
C ASN A 367 -8.17 -4.47 19.15
N VAL A 368 -7.11 -3.74 19.50
CA VAL A 368 -6.39 -2.84 18.58
C VAL A 368 -4.96 -3.33 18.39
N TYR A 369 -4.56 -3.44 17.13
CA TYR A 369 -3.26 -3.96 16.70
C TYR A 369 -2.55 -2.89 15.86
N VAL A 370 -1.22 -2.92 15.84
CA VAL A 370 -0.43 -2.05 14.96
C VAL A 370 0.34 -2.90 13.96
N ILE A 371 0.27 -2.51 12.70
CA ILE A 371 1.10 -3.01 11.63
C ILE A 371 2.34 -2.11 11.59
N SER A 372 3.48 -2.64 12.06
CA SER A 372 4.70 -1.84 12.20
C SER A 372 5.44 -1.71 10.87
N ASN A 373 5.17 -0.61 10.19
CA ASN A 373 5.77 -0.26 8.90
C ASN A 373 6.35 1.16 8.84
N GLY A 374 6.37 1.90 9.96
CA GLY A 374 6.76 3.31 9.97
C GLY A 374 8.25 3.54 9.69
N ASN A 375 9.09 2.56 9.99
CA ASN A 375 10.52 2.61 9.66
C ASN A 375 10.80 2.47 8.15
N ILE A 376 9.80 2.14 7.33
CA ILE A 376 9.94 2.03 5.88
C ILE A 376 9.78 3.42 5.25
N PRO A 377 10.81 3.96 4.58
CA PRO A 377 10.71 5.28 3.97
C PRO A 377 9.80 5.28 2.73
N THR A 378 9.01 6.35 2.56
CA THR A 378 8.16 6.63 1.39
C THR A 378 8.97 7.21 0.24
N ASP A 379 9.01 6.56 -0.92
CA ASP A 379 9.75 7.04 -2.09
C ASP A 379 9.21 6.36 -3.35
N ASP A 380 8.01 6.72 -3.75
CA ASP A 380 7.44 6.22 -4.99
C ASP A 380 8.11 6.90 -6.21
N HIS A 381 7.99 6.25 -7.37
CA HIS A 381 8.55 6.67 -8.66
C HIS A 381 8.50 8.21 -8.85
N ALA A 382 9.61 8.76 -9.35
CA ALA A 382 9.79 10.18 -9.71
C ALA A 382 9.90 11.20 -8.54
N ASN A 383 10.38 10.76 -7.37
CA ASN A 383 10.61 11.57 -6.15
C ASN A 383 9.32 11.90 -5.37
N ASP A 384 8.31 11.04 -5.46
CA ASP A 384 7.18 11.15 -4.53
C ASP A 384 7.61 10.68 -3.14
N VAL A 385 7.89 11.66 -2.30
CA VAL A 385 8.30 11.47 -0.90
C VAL A 385 7.14 11.13 0.04
N SER A 386 5.91 11.05 -0.46
CA SER A 386 4.70 10.93 0.36
C SER A 386 4.10 9.52 0.37
N HIS A 387 4.37 8.73 -0.67
CA HIS A 387 3.79 7.41 -0.86
C HIS A 387 4.87 6.33 -0.93
N TRP A 388 4.51 5.12 -0.52
CA TRP A 388 5.40 3.96 -0.64
C TRP A 388 5.50 3.51 -2.10
N GLY A 389 6.70 3.09 -2.50
CA GLY A 389 6.91 2.45 -3.78
C GLY A 389 6.34 1.03 -3.82
N TYR A 390 6.35 0.44 -5.02
CA TYR A 390 5.77 -0.88 -5.31
C TYR A 390 6.11 -1.95 -4.25
N HIS A 391 7.39 -2.23 -4.04
CA HIS A 391 7.82 -3.32 -3.15
C HIS A 391 7.46 -3.06 -1.68
N GLN A 392 7.49 -1.81 -1.25
CA GLN A 392 7.14 -1.42 0.11
C GLN A 392 5.64 -1.59 0.36
N ALA A 393 4.79 -1.08 -0.54
CA ALA A 393 3.34 -1.18 -0.40
C ALA A 393 2.84 -2.64 -0.48
N LEU A 394 3.43 -3.44 -1.38
CA LEU A 394 3.13 -4.87 -1.47
C LEU A 394 3.48 -5.60 -0.17
N TRP A 395 4.67 -5.35 0.39
CA TRP A 395 5.06 -5.94 1.66
C TRP A 395 4.16 -5.48 2.82
N ILE A 396 3.79 -4.19 2.90
CA ILE A 396 2.89 -3.68 3.94
C ILE A 396 1.55 -4.43 3.90
N GLY A 397 0.99 -4.62 2.70
CA GLY A 397 -0.22 -5.41 2.51
C GLY A 397 -0.05 -6.88 2.91
N GLN A 398 1.05 -7.51 2.51
CA GLN A 398 1.35 -8.90 2.90
C GLN A 398 1.50 -9.03 4.42
N HIS A 399 2.20 -8.10 5.07
CA HIS A 399 2.38 -8.07 6.51
C HIS A 399 1.03 -7.93 7.23
N LEU A 400 0.15 -7.04 6.75
CA LEU A 400 -1.23 -6.93 7.23
C LEU A 400 -1.99 -8.26 7.11
N GLY A 401 -1.99 -8.89 5.93
CA GLY A 401 -2.70 -10.15 5.72
C GLY A 401 -2.13 -11.30 6.56
N GLN A 402 -0.81 -11.34 6.74
CA GLN A 402 -0.14 -12.31 7.62
C GLN A 402 -0.52 -12.11 9.09
N THR A 403 -0.53 -10.86 9.59
CA THR A 403 -1.01 -10.56 10.95
C THR A 403 -2.46 -10.98 11.14
N ILE A 404 -3.33 -10.78 10.14
CA ILE A 404 -4.72 -11.26 10.20
C ILE A 404 -4.76 -12.79 10.31
N LEU A 405 -4.00 -13.50 9.48
CA LEU A 405 -3.94 -14.95 9.50
C LEU A 405 -3.48 -15.46 10.87
N THR A 406 -2.38 -14.94 11.41
CA THR A 406 -1.79 -15.43 12.66
C THR A 406 -2.57 -14.99 13.89
N GLU A 407 -2.81 -13.69 14.04
CA GLU A 407 -3.32 -13.11 15.29
C GLU A 407 -4.84 -13.19 15.40
N LEU A 408 -5.57 -13.13 14.28
CA LEU A 408 -7.03 -13.10 14.30
C LEU A 408 -7.66 -14.43 13.90
N LEU A 409 -7.06 -15.15 12.95
CA LEU A 409 -7.61 -16.41 12.44
C LEU A 409 -6.90 -17.66 12.97
N GLY A 410 -5.79 -17.50 13.69
CA GLY A 410 -5.00 -18.62 14.23
C GLY A 410 -4.46 -19.56 13.14
N GLN A 411 -4.22 -19.03 11.94
CA GLN A 411 -3.66 -19.76 10.80
C GLN A 411 -2.15 -19.58 10.72
N GLU A 412 -1.47 -20.62 10.26
CA GLU A 412 -0.05 -20.56 9.95
C GLU A 412 0.17 -19.87 8.61
N VAL A 413 1.18 -19.01 8.53
CA VAL A 413 1.60 -18.37 7.28
C VAL A 413 2.60 -19.29 6.59
N VAL A 414 2.29 -19.71 5.37
CA VAL A 414 3.16 -20.55 4.55
C VAL A 414 3.49 -19.80 3.27
N ILE A 415 4.73 -19.33 3.16
CA ILE A 415 5.22 -18.73 1.91
C ILE A 415 5.61 -19.88 0.96
N PRO A 416 5.02 -19.97 -0.24
CA PRO A 416 5.41 -20.97 -1.24
C PRO A 416 6.91 -20.91 -1.53
N GLU A 417 7.57 -22.08 -1.61
CA GLU A 417 9.03 -22.17 -1.75
C GLU A 417 9.57 -21.39 -2.96
N ASP A 418 8.84 -21.41 -4.08
CA ASP A 418 9.18 -20.70 -5.31
C ASP A 418 9.07 -19.18 -5.17
N ARG A 419 8.31 -18.70 -4.19
CA ARG A 419 8.15 -17.27 -3.87
C ARG A 419 9.19 -16.76 -2.88
N ILE A 420 9.87 -17.61 -2.13
CA ILE A 420 10.89 -17.16 -1.17
C ILE A 420 12.05 -16.49 -1.92
N VAL A 421 12.40 -15.27 -1.50
CA VAL A 421 13.49 -14.45 -2.07
C VAL A 421 14.64 -14.24 -1.08
N ALA A 422 14.34 -14.29 0.23
CA ALA A 422 15.31 -14.04 1.27
C ALA A 422 15.03 -14.87 2.54
N GLU A 423 16.11 -15.22 3.23
CA GLU A 423 16.11 -15.76 4.58
C GLU A 423 16.67 -14.71 5.56
N LEU A 424 16.15 -14.68 6.77
CA LEU A 424 16.65 -13.83 7.85
C LEU A 424 17.25 -14.72 8.94
N TRP A 425 18.53 -14.50 9.23
CA TRP A 425 19.32 -15.27 10.18
C TRP A 425 19.78 -14.39 11.35
N LEU A 426 19.69 -14.89 12.58
CA LEU A 426 20.21 -14.23 13.78
C LEU A 426 20.97 -15.26 14.60
N ASP A 427 22.21 -14.96 14.98
CA ASP A 427 23.09 -15.84 15.78
C ASP A 427 23.22 -17.28 15.22
N GLY A 428 23.11 -17.43 13.89
CA GLY A 428 23.21 -18.72 13.19
C GLY A 428 21.90 -19.50 13.10
N GLU A 429 20.79 -18.97 13.61
CA GLU A 429 19.46 -19.56 13.51
C GLU A 429 18.61 -18.84 12.45
N LEU A 430 17.87 -19.61 11.66
CA LEU A 430 16.89 -19.07 10.72
C LEU A 430 15.66 -18.58 11.50
N ILE A 431 15.39 -17.28 11.46
CA ILE A 431 14.30 -16.64 12.20
C ILE A 431 13.15 -16.16 11.30
N GLY A 432 13.32 -16.22 9.97
CA GLY A 432 12.26 -15.86 9.04
C GLY A 432 12.59 -16.12 7.58
N VAL A 433 11.55 -16.26 6.77
CA VAL A 433 11.60 -16.35 5.31
C VAL A 433 10.68 -15.30 4.70
N TYR A 434 11.05 -14.74 3.55
CA TYR A 434 10.34 -13.61 2.96
C TYR A 434 10.14 -13.80 1.45
N SER A 435 8.96 -13.42 0.96
CA SER A 435 8.65 -13.30 -0.48
C SER A 435 8.99 -11.92 -1.05
N GLU A 436 9.20 -10.92 -0.19
CA GLU A 436 9.58 -9.55 -0.58
C GLU A 436 10.84 -9.10 0.17
N LEU A 437 11.88 -8.74 -0.60
CA LEU A 437 13.19 -8.37 -0.05
C LEU A 437 13.13 -7.10 0.81
N ALA A 438 12.29 -6.14 0.43
CA ALA A 438 12.10 -4.90 1.20
C ALA A 438 11.64 -5.18 2.64
N GLY A 439 10.80 -6.20 2.82
CA GLY A 439 10.36 -6.67 4.13
C GLY A 439 11.48 -7.28 4.96
N ALA A 440 12.22 -8.22 4.37
CA ALA A 440 13.36 -8.88 5.03
C ALA A 440 14.38 -7.86 5.53
N ILE A 441 14.70 -6.87 4.70
CA ILE A 441 15.68 -5.82 5.02
C ILE A 441 15.15 -4.86 6.09
N ASN A 442 13.93 -4.34 5.92
CA ASN A 442 13.43 -3.30 6.81
C ASN A 442 12.95 -3.82 8.18
N GLN A 443 12.76 -5.13 8.32
CA GLN A 443 12.42 -5.78 9.60
C GLN A 443 13.62 -6.49 10.27
N ALA A 444 14.80 -6.48 9.64
CA ALA A 444 15.97 -7.18 10.14
C ALA A 444 16.36 -6.70 11.57
N PRO A 445 16.42 -7.59 12.57
CA PRO A 445 16.91 -7.26 13.90
C PRO A 445 18.38 -6.84 13.90
N ALA A 446 18.82 -6.14 14.95
CA ALA A 446 20.23 -5.82 15.11
C ALA A 446 21.08 -7.10 15.21
N GLY A 447 22.20 -7.13 14.48
CA GLY A 447 23.11 -8.28 14.37
C GLY A 447 22.70 -9.35 13.37
N SER A 448 21.53 -9.23 12.74
CA SER A 448 21.03 -10.25 11.80
C SER A 448 21.68 -10.17 10.40
N VAL A 449 21.50 -11.24 9.63
CA VAL A 449 21.90 -11.39 8.23
C VAL A 449 20.67 -11.69 7.39
N VAL A 450 20.37 -10.82 6.43
CA VAL A 450 19.40 -11.05 5.35
C VAL A 450 20.15 -11.71 4.20
N LYS A 451 19.87 -12.98 3.95
CA LYS A 451 20.51 -13.76 2.88
C LYS A 451 19.60 -13.83 1.65
N ILE A 452 20.08 -13.33 0.52
CA ILE A 452 19.35 -13.40 -0.76
C ILE A 452 19.50 -14.81 -1.35
N LEU A 453 18.40 -15.37 -1.88
CA LEU A 453 18.37 -16.78 -2.32
C LEU A 453 18.35 -16.98 -3.83
N LYS A 454 18.11 -15.92 -4.60
CA LYS A 454 18.05 -15.95 -6.06
C LYS A 454 18.28 -14.57 -6.64
N ASP A 455 18.59 -14.52 -7.93
CA ASP A 455 18.62 -13.27 -8.66
C ASP A 455 17.22 -12.66 -8.73
N LEU A 456 17.12 -11.34 -8.56
CA LEU A 456 15.85 -10.63 -8.51
C LEU A 456 15.84 -9.47 -9.49
N ASP A 457 14.74 -9.38 -10.24
CA ASP A 457 14.39 -8.19 -10.99
C ASP A 457 13.56 -7.25 -10.10
N MET A 458 14.01 -6.00 -9.99
CA MET A 458 13.40 -4.94 -9.18
C MET A 458 12.84 -3.88 -10.12
N TYR A 459 11.56 -3.55 -10.00
CA TYR A 459 10.88 -2.57 -10.86
C TYR A 459 10.63 -1.22 -10.21
N SER A 460 11.07 -1.08 -8.96
CA SER A 460 11.18 0.19 -8.24
C SER A 460 12.53 0.25 -7.52
N ASN A 461 12.85 1.43 -6.99
CA ASN A 461 13.93 1.60 -6.03
C ASN A 461 13.76 0.70 -4.80
N MET A 462 14.86 0.12 -4.34
CA MET A 462 14.93 -0.51 -3.03
C MET A 462 15.26 0.57 -2.00
N VAL A 463 14.42 0.69 -0.98
CA VAL A 463 14.55 1.72 0.05
C VAL A 463 14.82 1.04 1.39
N ILE A 464 15.91 1.46 2.03
CA ILE A 464 16.42 0.88 3.28
C ILE A 464 16.38 1.96 4.35
N GLY A 465 15.44 1.82 5.30
CA GLY A 465 15.25 2.72 6.43
C GLY A 465 15.46 2.07 7.80
N ASN A 466 15.97 0.82 7.82
CA ASN A 466 16.19 0.08 9.05
C ASN A 466 17.34 0.67 9.86
N ARG A 467 17.05 1.06 11.10
CA ARG A 467 18.03 1.66 12.03
C ARG A 467 18.86 0.65 12.80
N ASN A 468 18.47 -0.62 12.74
CA ASN A 468 19.29 -1.68 13.29
C ASN A 468 20.58 -1.80 12.48
N LYS A 469 21.66 -2.25 13.13
CA LYS A 469 22.87 -2.66 12.44
C LYS A 469 22.70 -4.09 11.95
N PHE A 470 22.74 -4.34 10.65
CA PHE A 470 22.55 -5.69 10.08
C PHE A 470 23.36 -5.88 8.80
N THR A 471 23.37 -7.11 8.27
CA THR A 471 24.05 -7.47 7.03
C THR A 471 23.05 -7.90 5.96
N ILE A 472 23.24 -7.44 4.73
CA ILE A 472 22.63 -8.01 3.53
C ILE A 472 23.71 -8.88 2.87
N ASP A 473 23.55 -10.19 2.92
CA ASP A 473 24.41 -11.13 2.22
C ASP A 473 23.75 -11.48 0.88
N GLY A 474 24.33 -10.97 -0.20
CA GLY A 474 23.92 -11.25 -1.56
C GLY A 474 24.09 -12.72 -1.93
N ASN A 475 24.93 -13.47 -1.22
CA ASN A 475 25.15 -14.90 -1.46
C ASN A 475 25.49 -15.20 -2.93
N GLY A 476 26.17 -14.27 -3.60
CA GLY A 476 26.54 -14.36 -5.01
C GLY A 476 25.42 -14.03 -6.01
N HIS A 477 24.25 -13.60 -5.53
CA HIS A 477 23.11 -13.24 -6.38
C HIS A 477 23.14 -11.78 -6.83
N THR A 478 22.35 -11.52 -7.88
CA THR A 478 22.25 -10.23 -8.53
C THR A 478 20.88 -9.59 -8.32
N LEU A 479 20.87 -8.29 -7.98
CA LEU A 479 19.67 -7.45 -8.05
C LEU A 479 19.72 -6.59 -9.32
N THR A 480 18.75 -6.78 -10.20
CA THR A 480 18.64 -6.02 -11.46
C THR A 480 17.49 -5.02 -11.36
N PHE A 481 17.82 -3.74 -11.25
CA PHE A 481 16.87 -2.64 -11.22
C PHE A 481 16.54 -2.17 -12.64
N LYS A 482 15.25 -2.23 -12.98
CA LYS A 482 14.67 -1.88 -14.28
C LYS A 482 13.77 -0.66 -14.14
N THR A 483 13.80 0.27 -15.10
CA THR A 483 12.86 1.40 -15.11
C THR A 483 11.47 0.93 -15.52
N ALA A 484 10.46 1.47 -14.86
CA ALA A 484 9.06 1.09 -15.03
C ALA A 484 8.48 1.43 -16.42
N ASP A 485 8.99 2.48 -17.07
CA ASP A 485 8.41 3.09 -18.27
C ASP A 485 9.32 2.98 -19.51
N GLY A 486 10.51 2.38 -19.37
CA GLY A 486 11.53 2.36 -20.42
C GLY A 486 12.01 3.75 -20.85
N SER A 487 11.68 4.81 -20.09
CA SER A 487 12.13 6.16 -20.38
C SER A 487 13.48 6.42 -19.70
N ASP A 488 14.44 6.96 -20.45
CA ASP A 488 15.80 7.32 -19.99
C ASP A 488 15.82 8.52 -19.01
N ASN A 489 14.67 8.95 -18.49
CA ASN A 489 14.55 10.27 -17.89
C ASN A 489 13.77 10.27 -16.57
N SER A 490 14.42 9.79 -15.51
CA SER A 490 14.58 10.62 -14.31
C SER A 490 15.65 10.03 -13.38
N TYR A 491 16.19 10.88 -12.52
CA TYR A 491 17.24 10.63 -11.52
C TYR A 491 16.84 9.58 -10.46
N HIS A 492 16.51 8.38 -10.90
CA HIS A 492 16.19 7.26 -10.02
C HIS A 492 17.49 6.69 -9.43
N SER A 493 17.38 6.17 -8.21
CA SER A 493 18.45 5.41 -7.56
C SER A 493 17.96 3.99 -7.41
N ALA A 494 18.78 3.00 -7.78
CA ALA A 494 18.49 1.59 -7.52
C ALA A 494 18.31 1.33 -6.02
N ILE A 495 19.23 1.83 -5.19
CA ILE A 495 19.15 1.68 -3.73
C ILE A 495 19.20 3.04 -3.05
N LYS A 496 18.33 3.27 -2.07
CA LYS A 496 18.34 4.47 -1.23
C LYS A 496 18.44 4.08 0.24
N PHE A 497 19.44 4.64 0.92
CA PHE A 497 19.72 4.41 2.33
C PHE A 497 19.28 5.62 3.15
N PHE A 498 18.47 5.39 4.19
CA PHE A 498 17.95 6.43 5.09
C PHE A 498 18.26 6.04 6.55
N ALA A 499 19.11 6.83 7.21
CA ALA A 499 19.45 6.67 8.63
C ALA A 499 19.76 5.22 9.06
N THR A 500 20.48 4.49 8.21
CA THR A 500 20.75 3.05 8.38
C THR A 500 22.24 2.77 8.61
N ASP A 501 22.57 1.67 9.29
CA ASP A 501 23.93 1.14 9.41
C ASP A 501 23.96 -0.29 8.86
N VAL A 502 24.36 -0.46 7.60
CA VAL A 502 24.22 -1.73 6.89
C VAL A 502 25.54 -2.20 6.31
N THR A 503 25.80 -3.50 6.43
CA THR A 503 26.87 -4.18 5.70
C THR A 503 26.27 -4.89 4.49
N ILE A 504 26.76 -4.64 3.30
CA ILE A 504 26.42 -5.35 2.07
C ILE A 504 27.59 -6.26 1.73
N LYS A 505 27.32 -7.55 1.58
CA LYS A 505 28.33 -8.58 1.34
C LYS A 505 27.97 -9.40 0.12
N ASP A 506 28.93 -9.63 -0.78
CA ASP A 506 28.81 -10.56 -1.91
C ASP A 506 27.54 -10.37 -2.78
N LEU A 507 27.08 -9.12 -2.91
CA LEU A 507 25.91 -8.71 -3.69
C LEU A 507 26.35 -8.03 -4.98
N PHE A 508 25.80 -8.44 -6.11
CA PHE A 508 25.93 -7.70 -7.36
C PHE A 508 24.66 -6.89 -7.64
N VAL A 509 24.80 -5.62 -7.98
CA VAL A 509 23.67 -4.74 -8.33
C VAL A 509 23.83 -4.24 -9.75
N ILE A 510 22.77 -4.30 -10.53
CA ILE A 510 22.71 -3.75 -11.89
C ILE A 510 21.59 -2.73 -11.94
N SER A 511 21.92 -1.47 -12.19
CA SER A 511 20.94 -0.43 -12.51
C SER A 511 20.94 -0.24 -14.02
N THR A 512 19.88 -0.67 -14.73
CA THR A 512 19.87 -0.75 -16.21
C THR A 512 19.68 0.60 -16.91
N ASN A 513 18.80 1.45 -16.40
CA ASN A 513 18.43 2.72 -17.04
C ASN A 513 18.43 3.93 -16.09
N ASN A 514 18.75 3.75 -14.81
CA ASN A 514 18.78 4.88 -13.87
C ASN A 514 20.14 5.58 -13.90
N ALA A 515 20.10 6.92 -13.91
CA ALA A 515 21.30 7.76 -13.79
C ALA A 515 22.13 7.39 -12.55
N TRP A 516 21.48 7.13 -11.41
CA TRP A 516 22.14 6.91 -10.13
C TRP A 516 21.96 5.48 -9.63
N GLY A 517 23.03 4.92 -9.07
CA GLY A 517 23.07 3.59 -8.49
C GLY A 517 22.51 3.62 -7.08
N SER A 518 23.31 4.09 -6.13
CA SER A 518 22.97 4.15 -4.71
C SER A 518 23.00 5.58 -4.19
N GLN A 519 22.07 5.93 -3.31
CA GLN A 519 22.06 7.19 -2.59
C GLN A 519 22.03 7.03 -1.09
N LEU A 520 22.89 7.77 -0.39
CA LEU A 520 22.95 7.78 1.07
C LEU A 520 22.40 9.09 1.63
N PHE A 521 21.40 8.99 2.51
CA PHE A 521 20.73 10.10 3.20
C PHE A 521 20.82 9.95 4.73
N LEU A 522 20.64 11.05 5.46
CA LEU A 522 20.35 11.07 6.90
C LEU A 522 21.34 10.30 7.80
N ASN A 523 22.65 10.54 7.68
CA ASN A 523 23.70 9.85 8.47
C ASN A 523 23.79 8.34 8.21
N SER A 524 23.45 7.88 7.01
CA SER A 524 23.60 6.46 6.66
C SER A 524 25.08 6.03 6.65
N SER A 525 25.34 4.85 7.19
CA SER A 525 26.63 4.15 7.20
C SER A 525 26.49 2.87 6.37
N VAL A 526 27.21 2.79 5.26
CA VAL A 526 27.20 1.63 4.37
C VAL A 526 28.59 1.03 4.31
N THR A 527 28.71 -0.26 4.62
CA THR A 527 29.94 -1.03 4.44
C THR A 527 29.75 -2.06 3.35
N TRP A 528 30.56 -2.03 2.30
CA TRP A 528 30.47 -2.93 1.15
C TRP A 528 31.66 -3.89 1.11
N ILE A 529 31.39 -5.20 1.01
CA ILE A 529 32.39 -6.26 1.06
C ILE A 529 32.17 -7.23 -0.10
N GLY A 530 32.96 -7.14 -1.16
CA GLY A 530 32.86 -8.04 -2.32
C GLY A 530 31.65 -7.75 -3.22
N GLY A 531 31.35 -8.65 -4.15
CA GLY A 531 30.28 -8.43 -5.14
C GLY A 531 30.58 -7.27 -6.09
N GLY A 532 29.58 -6.44 -6.40
CA GLY A 532 29.78 -5.32 -7.30
C GLY A 532 28.54 -4.47 -7.60
N PHE A 533 28.74 -3.41 -8.36
CA PHE A 533 27.67 -2.53 -8.80
C PHE A 533 27.94 -2.00 -10.21
N GLU A 534 27.03 -2.24 -11.14
CA GLU A 534 26.96 -1.59 -12.43
C GLU A 534 25.83 -0.53 -12.50
N ALA A 535 26.14 0.70 -12.91
CA ALA A 535 25.17 1.77 -13.08
C ALA A 535 25.41 2.57 -14.38
N GLN A 536 24.46 3.42 -14.78
CA GLN A 536 24.65 4.25 -15.97
C GLN A 536 25.67 5.36 -15.71
N GLU A 537 25.43 6.24 -14.73
CA GLU A 537 26.30 7.39 -14.46
C GLU A 537 27.10 7.30 -13.15
N LEU A 538 26.45 6.93 -12.04
CA LEU A 538 27.05 6.93 -10.70
C LEU A 538 26.73 5.61 -9.98
N CYS A 539 27.68 4.91 -9.37
CA CYS A 539 27.37 3.77 -8.50
C CYS A 539 26.97 4.23 -7.11
N PHE A 540 27.66 5.23 -6.54
CA PHE A 540 27.36 5.77 -5.22
C PHE A 540 27.28 7.28 -5.22
N VAL A 541 26.27 7.81 -4.53
CA VAL A 541 26.01 9.23 -4.36
C VAL A 541 25.80 9.52 -2.88
N MET A 542 26.64 10.36 -2.30
CA MET A 542 26.48 10.87 -0.95
C MET A 542 26.23 12.38 -1.00
N ASN A 543 24.98 12.78 -0.77
CA ASN A 543 24.57 14.19 -0.76
C ASN A 543 24.27 14.72 0.65
N ASP A 544 24.28 13.85 1.66
CA ASP A 544 24.03 14.19 3.05
C ASP A 544 25.17 13.70 3.95
N HIS A 545 25.04 13.88 5.26
CA HIS A 545 25.91 13.24 6.24
C HIS A 545 25.88 11.72 6.05
N GLY A 546 27.04 11.06 6.10
CA GLY A 546 27.11 9.61 5.97
C GLY A 546 28.53 9.06 5.91
N ALA A 547 28.63 7.74 5.92
CA ALA A 547 29.87 6.99 5.77
C ALA A 547 29.71 5.91 4.71
N LEU A 548 30.68 5.81 3.80
CA LEU A 548 30.80 4.73 2.84
C LEU A 548 32.16 4.04 3.05
N ASN A 549 32.14 2.75 3.40
CA ASN A 549 33.33 1.93 3.56
C ASN A 549 33.32 0.82 2.52
N ILE A 550 34.37 0.68 1.71
CA ILE A 550 34.47 -0.31 0.64
C ILE A 550 35.71 -1.18 0.87
N HIS A 551 35.50 -2.49 0.94
CA HIS A 551 36.52 -3.50 1.24
C HIS A 551 36.69 -4.53 0.12
N GLY A 552 36.38 -4.17 -1.13
CA GLY A 552 36.46 -5.05 -2.30
C GLY A 552 35.20 -5.01 -3.15
N GLY A 553 35.26 -5.65 -4.33
CA GLY A 553 34.18 -5.71 -5.32
C GLY A 553 34.50 -5.00 -6.63
N GLU A 554 33.57 -5.07 -7.58
CA GLU A 554 33.68 -4.44 -8.91
C GLU A 554 32.59 -3.39 -9.11
N PHE A 555 32.98 -2.13 -9.29
CA PHE A 555 32.07 -1.00 -9.42
C PHE A 555 32.29 -0.32 -10.77
N THR A 556 31.30 -0.38 -11.65
CA THR A 556 31.43 0.06 -13.04
C THR A 556 30.30 1.00 -13.44
N THR A 557 30.64 2.11 -14.09
CA THR A 557 29.66 2.92 -14.81
C THR A 557 29.70 2.58 -16.30
N ARG A 558 28.56 2.57 -16.99
CA ARG A 558 28.51 2.27 -18.44
C ARG A 558 28.89 3.47 -19.31
N GLY A 559 28.88 4.68 -18.77
CA GLY A 559 29.38 5.88 -19.43
C GLY A 559 28.59 7.11 -19.02
N THR A 560 29.30 8.22 -18.77
CA THR A 560 28.70 9.51 -18.43
C THR A 560 28.80 10.45 -19.63
N THR A 561 27.71 11.11 -20.02
CA THR A 561 27.82 12.30 -20.90
C THR A 561 28.23 13.54 -20.13
N ASN A 562 28.26 13.46 -18.80
CA ASN A 562 28.53 14.57 -17.90
C ASN A 562 29.91 14.39 -17.22
N SER A 563 30.81 15.33 -17.46
CA SER A 563 32.17 15.34 -16.91
C SER A 563 32.22 15.55 -15.40
N GLY A 564 31.08 15.83 -14.74
CA GLY A 564 30.99 15.98 -13.28
C GLY A 564 30.66 14.70 -12.51
N PHE A 565 30.63 13.54 -13.17
CA PHE A 565 30.18 12.26 -12.58
C PHE A 565 31.24 11.17 -12.62
N GLY A 566 31.22 10.29 -11.61
CA GLY A 566 32.16 9.18 -11.44
C GLY A 566 31.56 7.98 -10.71
N VAL A 567 32.31 6.89 -10.56
CA VAL A 567 31.79 5.69 -9.87
C VAL A 567 31.29 6.04 -8.45
N ILE A 568 32.04 6.88 -7.75
CA ILE A 568 31.64 7.46 -6.46
C ILE A 568 31.56 8.99 -6.59
N TYR A 569 30.45 9.57 -6.14
CA TYR A 569 30.23 11.00 -6.06
C TYR A 569 29.92 11.45 -4.62
N LEU A 570 30.75 12.36 -4.11
CA LEU A 570 30.54 13.05 -2.84
C LEU A 570 30.15 14.52 -3.11
N GLY A 571 28.94 14.88 -2.69
CA GLY A 571 28.34 16.19 -2.93
C GLY A 571 28.75 17.28 -1.92
N SER A 572 28.44 18.54 -2.26
CA SER A 572 28.81 19.71 -1.47
C SER A 572 27.80 20.00 -0.35
N ALA A 573 28.26 20.06 0.93
CA ALA A 573 27.69 20.82 2.06
C ALA A 573 27.51 20.05 3.40
N LYS A 574 27.91 18.78 3.48
CA LYS A 574 27.71 17.94 4.69
C LYS A 574 28.97 17.15 5.01
N THR A 575 29.11 16.70 6.26
CA THR A 575 30.27 15.90 6.70
C THR A 575 30.14 14.48 6.21
N GLN A 576 31.08 14.04 5.38
CA GLN A 576 31.09 12.73 4.75
C GLN A 576 32.40 11.98 5.03
N THR A 577 32.29 10.67 5.24
CA THR A 577 33.44 9.77 5.37
C THR A 577 33.46 8.77 4.23
N LEU A 578 34.59 8.66 3.54
CA LEU A 578 34.83 7.63 2.53
C LEU A 578 36.08 6.84 2.91
N THR A 579 35.94 5.52 3.06
CA THR A 579 37.05 4.60 3.28
C THR A 579 37.09 3.57 2.17
N ILE A 580 38.21 3.45 1.46
CA ILE A 580 38.42 2.42 0.43
C ILE A 580 39.69 1.65 0.77
N THR A 581 39.56 0.35 1.02
CA THR A 581 40.72 -0.52 1.30
C THR A 581 41.07 -1.46 0.15
N ASP A 582 40.10 -1.78 -0.71
CA ASP A 582 40.26 -2.64 -1.89
C ASP A 582 39.07 -2.45 -2.85
N GLY A 583 39.13 -3.03 -4.05
CA GLY A 583 38.08 -3.03 -5.07
C GLY A 583 38.55 -2.50 -6.43
N THR A 584 37.69 -2.65 -7.45
CA THR A 584 37.91 -2.09 -8.79
C THR A 584 36.83 -1.07 -9.11
N PHE A 585 37.22 0.14 -9.50
CA PHE A 585 36.34 1.27 -9.79
C PHE A 585 36.57 1.72 -11.23
N ASN A 586 35.62 1.44 -12.11
CA ASN A 586 35.74 1.68 -13.55
C ASN A 586 34.71 2.70 -14.04
N ALA A 587 35.17 3.89 -14.42
CA ALA A 587 34.32 5.00 -14.87
C ALA A 587 33.78 4.86 -16.31
N GLY A 588 33.77 3.65 -16.86
CA GLY A 588 33.17 3.34 -18.16
C GLY A 588 34.02 3.72 -19.36
N ALA A 589 33.60 3.24 -20.54
CA ALA A 589 34.37 3.34 -21.78
C ALA A 589 34.11 4.62 -22.60
N THR A 590 33.22 5.51 -22.15
CA THR A 590 32.85 6.73 -22.88
C THR A 590 32.66 7.90 -21.92
N GLY A 591 33.17 9.08 -22.29
CA GLY A 591 33.00 10.32 -21.53
C GLY A 591 34.25 10.72 -20.73
N ALA A 592 34.06 11.71 -19.85
CA ALA A 592 35.13 12.32 -19.05
C ALA A 592 35.04 11.98 -17.55
N GLY A 593 34.29 10.96 -17.17
CA GLY A 593 34.06 10.60 -15.77
C GLY A 593 35.30 10.04 -15.06
N SER A 594 35.47 10.45 -13.80
CA SER A 594 36.52 9.93 -12.91
C SER A 594 36.04 8.67 -12.16
N ALA A 595 36.96 7.88 -11.59
CA ALA A 595 36.57 6.78 -10.71
C ALA A 595 36.00 7.31 -9.38
N VAL A 596 36.59 8.36 -8.83
CA VAL A 596 36.10 9.03 -7.61
C VAL A 596 36.06 10.53 -7.85
N ILE A 597 34.91 11.15 -7.55
CA ILE A 597 34.70 12.60 -7.63
C ILE A 597 34.17 13.14 -6.30
N ILE A 598 34.77 14.23 -5.84
CA ILE A 598 34.36 14.96 -4.65
C ILE A 598 34.25 16.43 -5.03
N THR A 599 33.06 17.02 -4.93
CA THR A 599 32.85 18.41 -5.38
C THR A 599 32.34 19.31 -4.27
N GLY A 600 32.93 20.50 -4.15
CA GLY A 600 32.32 21.67 -3.52
C GLY A 600 32.07 21.57 -2.01
N SER A 601 32.64 20.58 -1.31
CA SER A 601 32.45 20.50 0.13
C SER A 601 33.05 21.70 0.86
N THR A 602 32.26 22.25 1.77
CA THR A 602 32.61 23.37 2.67
C THR A 602 32.85 22.88 4.10
N VAL A 603 32.81 21.56 4.32
CA VAL A 603 32.90 20.90 5.61
C VAL A 603 34.03 19.86 5.61
N ASN A 604 34.49 19.46 6.81
CA ASN A 604 35.68 18.61 7.00
C ASN A 604 35.41 17.14 6.61
N ASP A 605 35.34 16.83 5.32
CA ASP A 605 35.25 15.44 4.86
C ASP A 605 36.55 14.69 5.11
N VAL A 606 36.43 13.39 5.40
CA VAL A 606 37.58 12.51 5.64
C VAL A 606 37.55 11.40 4.60
N ILE A 607 38.54 11.42 3.70
CA ILE A 607 38.71 10.39 2.68
C ILE A 607 39.98 9.62 2.99
N THR A 608 39.85 8.30 3.09
CA THR A 608 40.97 7.38 3.32
C THR A 608 40.97 6.32 2.24
N ILE A 609 42.02 6.28 1.42
CA ILE A 609 42.22 5.27 0.37
C ILE A 609 43.54 4.55 0.66
N THR A 610 43.46 3.25 0.95
CA THR A 610 44.63 2.41 1.24
C THR A 610 44.85 1.27 0.26
N GLY A 611 43.96 1.12 -0.73
CA GLY A 611 44.09 0.11 -1.78
C GLY A 611 43.00 0.19 -2.84
N GLY A 612 43.16 -0.59 -3.91
CA GLY A 612 42.18 -0.72 -5.00
C GLY A 612 42.73 -0.34 -6.38
N THR A 613 41.93 -0.61 -7.40
CA THR A 613 42.19 -0.27 -8.81
C THR A 613 41.19 0.76 -9.29
N PHE A 614 41.66 1.90 -9.78
CA PHE A 614 40.84 3.02 -10.25
C PHE A 614 41.10 3.25 -11.74
N ILE A 615 40.04 3.18 -12.53
CA ILE A 615 40.08 3.27 -13.99
C ILE A 615 39.23 4.46 -14.42
N GLY A 616 39.87 5.48 -14.96
CA GLY A 616 39.20 6.65 -15.51
C GLY A 616 38.63 6.38 -16.90
N ALA A 617 37.60 7.14 -17.28
CA ALA A 617 37.08 7.11 -18.64
C ALA A 617 38.14 7.62 -19.65
N PRO A 618 38.07 7.25 -20.94
CA PRO A 618 39.11 7.60 -21.92
C PRO A 618 39.42 9.10 -22.04
N ASP A 619 38.41 9.95 -21.87
CA ASP A 619 38.55 11.41 -21.98
C ASP A 619 38.61 12.10 -20.61
N THR A 620 38.79 11.37 -19.51
CA THR A 620 38.90 11.99 -18.18
C THR A 620 40.27 12.62 -17.99
N ASP A 621 40.31 13.83 -17.42
CA ASP A 621 41.55 14.50 -17.05
C ASP A 621 42.15 13.91 -15.76
N VAL A 622 41.29 13.47 -14.83
CA VAL A 622 41.64 13.04 -13.47
C VAL A 622 40.87 11.78 -13.09
N VAL A 623 41.56 10.75 -12.59
CA VAL A 623 40.90 9.49 -12.18
C VAL A 623 40.34 9.56 -10.75
N ILE A 624 41.03 10.26 -9.85
CA ILE A 624 40.55 10.59 -8.50
C ILE A 624 40.57 12.11 -8.34
N ASP A 625 39.41 12.76 -8.43
CA ASP A 625 39.26 14.21 -8.36
C ASP A 625 38.68 14.63 -7.00
N VAL A 626 39.50 15.30 -6.20
CA VAL A 626 39.09 15.91 -4.92
C VAL A 626 39.04 17.42 -5.07
N ASN A 627 37.87 17.93 -5.44
CA ASN A 627 37.60 19.35 -5.61
C ASN A 627 36.89 19.93 -4.39
N SER A 628 37.55 19.90 -3.22
CA SER A 628 37.03 20.40 -1.95
C SER A 628 38.06 21.24 -1.21
N THR A 629 37.65 22.41 -0.71
CA THR A 629 38.55 23.32 0.02
C THR A 629 38.82 22.91 1.47
N SER A 630 38.06 21.95 2.00
CA SER A 630 38.06 21.54 3.41
C SER A 630 38.21 20.03 3.63
N ALA A 631 38.22 19.21 2.57
CA ALA A 631 38.39 17.78 2.69
C ALA A 631 39.83 17.42 3.11
N THR A 632 39.96 16.39 3.94
CA THR A 632 41.22 15.71 4.27
C THR A 632 41.32 14.45 3.42
N LEU A 633 42.35 14.38 2.58
CA LEU A 633 42.67 13.22 1.77
C LEU A 633 43.88 12.49 2.35
N ASN A 634 43.65 11.26 2.84
CA ASN A 634 44.66 10.33 3.31
C ASN A 634 44.82 9.21 2.28
N ILE A 635 45.97 9.14 1.62
CA ILE A 635 46.26 8.12 0.61
C ILE A 635 47.50 7.34 1.04
N ASP A 636 47.38 6.02 1.13
CA ASP A 636 48.50 5.09 1.14
C ASP A 636 48.66 4.52 -0.27
N SER A 637 49.71 4.99 -0.96
CA SER A 637 49.94 4.66 -2.36
C SER A 637 50.44 3.24 -2.60
N SER A 638 50.82 2.49 -1.55
CA SER A 638 51.51 1.20 -1.68
C SER A 638 50.66 0.11 -2.36
N ASN A 639 49.34 0.21 -2.31
CA ASN A 639 48.41 -0.79 -2.87
C ASN A 639 47.37 -0.19 -3.84
N ILE A 640 47.65 0.99 -4.41
CA ILE A 640 46.73 1.68 -5.32
C ILE A 640 47.23 1.55 -6.76
N THR A 641 46.32 1.12 -7.66
CA THR A 641 46.56 1.13 -9.11
C THR A 641 45.64 2.15 -9.76
N VAL A 642 46.19 3.06 -10.58
CA VAL A 642 45.43 4.05 -11.36
C VAL A 642 45.68 3.84 -12.85
N ILE A 643 44.61 3.76 -13.64
CA ILE A 643 44.63 3.51 -15.08
C ILE A 643 43.81 4.60 -15.79
N GLY A 644 44.41 5.31 -16.75
CA GLY A 644 43.76 6.42 -17.48
C GLY A 644 44.13 7.81 -16.93
N GLY A 645 43.42 8.84 -17.41
CA GLY A 645 43.72 10.25 -17.12
C GLY A 645 44.59 10.91 -18.19
N THR A 646 44.12 11.99 -18.82
CA THR A 646 44.89 12.78 -19.80
C THR A 646 45.85 13.76 -19.13
N THR A 647 45.58 14.17 -17.89
CA THR A 647 46.32 15.24 -17.19
C THR A 647 46.96 14.76 -15.88
N ALA A 648 46.21 14.11 -14.98
CA ALA A 648 46.72 13.60 -13.70
C ALA A 648 46.03 12.30 -13.27
N GLY A 649 46.75 11.41 -12.57
CA GLY A 649 46.13 10.22 -11.98
C GLY A 649 45.26 10.55 -10.76
N ILE A 650 45.72 11.50 -9.93
CA ILE A 650 45.05 11.95 -8.71
C ILE A 650 45.21 13.48 -8.64
N GLU A 651 44.12 14.21 -8.49
CA GLU A 651 44.12 15.66 -8.26
C GLU A 651 43.39 15.99 -6.96
N ASN A 652 43.96 16.90 -6.17
CA ASN A 652 43.29 17.52 -5.04
C ASN A 652 43.51 19.02 -5.14
N SER A 653 42.44 19.77 -5.45
CA SER A 653 42.47 21.24 -5.50
C SER A 653 42.35 21.89 -4.10
N GLY A 654 42.19 21.05 -3.05
CA GLY A 654 42.07 21.39 -1.64
C GLY A 654 43.40 21.64 -0.90
N LYS A 655 43.28 22.18 0.34
CA LYS A 655 44.43 22.73 1.11
C LYS A 655 45.35 21.69 1.76
N THR A 656 44.92 20.45 1.97
CA THR A 656 45.69 19.46 2.75
C THR A 656 45.62 18.06 2.13
N VAL A 657 46.75 17.59 1.59
CA VAL A 657 46.96 16.19 1.22
C VAL A 657 48.03 15.62 2.15
N THR A 658 47.72 14.52 2.83
CA THR A 658 48.74 13.71 3.52
C THR A 658 48.98 12.47 2.67
N MET A 659 50.09 12.46 1.94
CA MET A 659 50.55 11.27 1.19
C MET A 659 51.51 10.49 2.09
N GLY A 660 51.20 9.21 2.33
CA GLY A 660 52.05 8.25 3.04
C GLY A 660 52.97 7.48 2.10
#